data_AF-A0A180ERU2-F1
#
_entry.id   AF-A0A180ERU2-F1
#
_cell.length_a   1.000
_cell.length_b   1.000
_cell.length_c   1.000
_cell.angle_alpha   90.00
_cell.angle_beta   90.00
_cell.angle_gamma   90.00
#
_symmetry.space_group_name_H-M   'P 1'
#
loop_
_entity.id
_entity.type
_entity.pdbx_description
1 polymer ?
#
loop_
_entity_poly.entity_id
_entity_poly.type
_entity_poly.pdbx_seq_one_letter_code
_entity_poly.pdbx_strand_id
1 'polypeptide(L)'
;MTLFRFRPFLGILSLFLLLCTSVSAQDCDLGTEDWETGSNANPPAGWTRVGSPNQAAPCSNCGEIDGRAQGFNTVGEGMISPELTCVGTVTFDWHSSSNTGVFTVEVQWSQTPSDEASWQTFETINATGIGPDQKQYMEVVADLPEESAVAPFGIFVRWIMTARTSSTFYLDNICFTSGTCTVQPTQIQFTQLPPSCIEVGAPFTVTACATDDNGFIAETYSENILVLPSTGTVTGGGANPPVAGCVTLDLTATSAGNFSLIGSSQLLMAANEALSAEEACPNEIDVRVMAYNLLNFPNGRDRCEDPNDIVQLNRQDTLAKIVEHVEPDVIMVCELQDAQGSADILTALQGIDPNYAAATFVENTSTIVKNLNNMLYYNSAKMTLVQQSVIETNTRDVSRYRMQMNDPKIATAPDTVFVNFYVMHTKAGSAPPDSTRRANDVATFQAAFDQLPVENAVFGGDLNFYTDTEAAYQTLLNGANPWFDPVDAPGEWDNNPAFSDIHTQASRASGSQSYDCGIPGGLDSRFDFLMYDQPINDEAMGVEYLDGTYDITGNDGNLFNQSINDIDNMSGVPRSVLDALFFMSDHLPVTMDLRVTFPLQELPVTLAHFGADAGKSEVRLNWDITEETGFSHYVVERLAGEDGWTKLGEVAGGRPSYVFTDESPTRGNNFYRLRMVDLDGAEAFSPVRSVRFGEAFTLYPTVTSGQVFLKGADSANLSVYDGLGRRLEVPVTGQGFSLAAQPSGWYTVVGNGEVRRVFRR
;
A
#
# COMPACT_ATOMS: atom_id res chain seq x y z
N MET A 1 30.23 3.91 -3.57
CA MET A 1 29.09 4.80 -3.87
C MET A 1 28.52 5.40 -2.59
N THR A 2 28.11 6.67 -2.61
CA THR A 2 27.31 7.29 -1.52
C THR A 2 25.88 7.41 -2.04
N LEU A 3 24.89 6.98 -1.28
CA LEU A 3 23.47 6.96 -1.65
C LEU A 3 22.70 7.94 -0.71
N PHE A 4 21.45 8.34 -0.98
CA PHE A 4 20.73 9.33 -0.14
C PHE A 4 19.23 9.04 0.07
N ARG A 5 18.69 9.27 1.29
CA ARG A 5 17.25 9.12 1.67
C ARG A 5 16.55 10.48 1.85
N PHE A 6 15.25 10.57 1.51
CA PHE A 6 14.42 11.79 1.58
C PHE A 6 13.52 11.90 2.83
N ARG A 7 13.27 13.12 3.31
CA ARG A 7 12.19 13.49 4.24
C ARG A 7 11.37 14.68 3.70
N PRO A 8 10.03 14.63 3.65
CA PRO A 8 9.22 15.79 3.26
C PRO A 8 8.85 16.68 4.47
N PHE A 9 8.90 18.01 4.31
CA PHE A 9 8.31 19.00 5.23
C PHE A 9 7.75 20.22 4.46
N LEU A 10 6.69 20.85 5.00
CA LEU A 10 6.09 22.10 4.51
C LEU A 10 6.85 23.31 5.10
N GLY A 11 7.41 24.17 4.25
CA GLY A 11 8.08 25.42 4.66
C GLY A 11 7.53 26.64 3.92
N ILE A 12 7.34 27.75 4.65
CA ILE A 12 6.72 29.01 4.18
C ILE A 12 7.79 29.94 3.57
N LEU A 13 7.52 30.59 2.42
CA LEU A 13 8.39 31.64 1.89
C LEU A 13 7.63 32.91 1.41
N SER A 14 8.29 34.07 1.53
CA SER A 14 7.71 35.41 1.29
C SER A 14 8.15 36.07 -0.04
N LEU A 15 7.13 36.46 -0.82
CA LEU A 15 6.94 37.52 -1.85
C LEU A 15 8.13 38.13 -2.65
N PHE A 16 8.02 38.14 -3.99
CA PHE A 16 8.07 39.35 -4.85
C PHE A 16 7.48 39.08 -6.26
N LEU A 17 6.69 40.06 -6.76
CA LEU A 17 5.94 40.14 -8.03
C LEU A 17 6.70 39.73 -9.31
N LEU A 18 6.00 39.09 -10.27
CA LEU A 18 6.17 39.33 -11.71
C LEU A 18 4.93 38.90 -12.53
N LEU A 19 4.63 39.67 -13.58
CA LEU A 19 3.43 39.62 -14.44
C LEU A 19 3.46 38.49 -15.49
N CYS A 20 2.32 37.82 -15.76
CA CYS A 20 2.07 37.29 -17.12
C CYS A 20 0.58 37.02 -17.50
N THR A 21 0.29 37.49 -18.72
CA THR A 21 -0.73 37.26 -19.78
C THR A 21 -1.95 36.33 -19.64
N SER A 22 -3.11 36.98 -19.73
CA SER A 22 -4.38 36.67 -20.47
C SER A 22 -4.94 35.25 -20.50
N VAL A 23 -6.05 35.05 -19.79
CA VAL A 23 -7.04 33.97 -20.00
C VAL A 23 -8.10 34.45 -21.00
N SER A 24 -8.73 33.56 -21.79
CA SER A 24 -9.75 33.94 -22.77
C SER A 24 -11.11 34.19 -22.13
N ALA A 25 -11.74 35.33 -22.40
CA ALA A 25 -13.16 35.53 -22.11
C ALA A 25 -14.05 34.82 -23.15
N GLN A 26 -15.27 34.52 -22.72
CA GLN A 26 -16.33 33.87 -23.46
C GLN A 26 -16.66 34.63 -24.76
N ASP A 27 -16.89 33.89 -25.84
CA ASP A 27 -17.11 34.39 -27.20
C ASP A 27 -18.24 35.44 -27.27
N CYS A 28 -17.95 36.54 -27.97
CA CYS A 28 -18.91 37.56 -28.35
C CYS A 28 -19.90 37.01 -29.40
N ASP A 29 -21.05 36.48 -28.98
CA ASP A 29 -22.17 36.25 -29.89
C ASP A 29 -23.14 37.43 -29.85
N LEU A 30 -22.83 38.47 -30.63
CA LEU A 30 -23.63 39.70 -30.82
C LEU A 30 -24.99 39.45 -31.53
N GLY A 31 -25.55 38.25 -31.46
CA GLY A 31 -26.76 37.86 -32.19
C GLY A 31 -27.84 37.18 -31.36
N THR A 32 -27.59 36.83 -30.09
CA THR A 32 -28.52 36.01 -29.29
C THR A 32 -28.95 36.62 -27.95
N GLU A 33 -28.48 37.81 -27.59
CA GLU A 33 -28.89 38.56 -26.39
C GLU A 33 -29.70 39.84 -26.72
N ASP A 34 -30.47 39.83 -27.82
CA ASP A 34 -31.45 40.88 -28.15
C ASP A 34 -32.65 40.79 -27.18
N TRP A 35 -32.71 41.66 -26.17
CA TRP A 35 -33.82 41.73 -25.19
C TRP A 35 -35.11 42.35 -25.76
N GLU A 36 -35.22 42.41 -27.08
CA GLU A 36 -36.29 43.03 -27.87
C GLU A 36 -37.29 42.01 -28.47
N THR A 37 -36.91 40.72 -28.62
CA THR A 37 -37.69 39.77 -29.44
C THR A 37 -38.65 38.89 -28.61
N GLY A 38 -39.96 39.03 -28.90
CA GLY A 38 -41.07 38.46 -28.13
C GLY A 38 -41.29 36.94 -28.19
N SER A 39 -40.24 36.12 -28.13
CA SER A 39 -40.37 34.64 -28.07
C SER A 39 -39.80 33.97 -26.81
N ASN A 40 -39.01 34.67 -25.97
CA ASN A 40 -38.41 34.09 -24.77
C ASN A 40 -38.83 34.84 -23.49
N ALA A 41 -39.64 34.20 -22.64
CA ALA A 41 -40.08 34.75 -21.35
C ALA A 41 -39.02 34.71 -20.24
N ASN A 42 -37.82 34.19 -20.52
CA ASN A 42 -36.75 33.94 -19.57
C ASN A 42 -35.49 34.71 -19.97
N PRO A 43 -34.67 35.15 -19.00
CA PRO A 43 -33.32 35.63 -19.30
C PRO A 43 -32.53 34.56 -20.09
N PRO A 44 -31.50 34.94 -20.87
CA PRO A 44 -30.55 34.00 -21.48
C PRO A 44 -30.04 33.01 -20.43
N ALA A 45 -29.70 31.80 -20.87
CA ALA A 45 -29.27 30.75 -19.96
C ALA A 45 -28.10 31.23 -19.07
N GLY A 46 -28.25 31.10 -17.75
CA GLY A 46 -27.25 31.52 -16.76
C GLY A 46 -27.43 32.94 -16.21
N TRP A 47 -28.22 33.80 -16.85
CA TRP A 47 -28.52 35.14 -16.36
C TRP A 47 -29.71 35.14 -15.38
N THR A 48 -29.69 36.05 -14.40
CA THR A 48 -30.75 36.18 -13.37
C THR A 48 -31.38 37.57 -13.40
N ARG A 49 -32.72 37.65 -13.45
CA ARG A 49 -33.45 38.93 -13.38
C ARG A 49 -33.68 39.36 -11.92
N VAL A 50 -33.50 40.65 -11.65
CA VAL A 50 -33.72 41.28 -10.32
C VAL A 50 -34.95 42.19 -10.38
N GLY A 51 -35.78 42.19 -9.33
CA GLY A 51 -37.00 43.01 -9.24
C GLY A 51 -38.32 42.26 -9.47
N SER A 52 -39.47 42.94 -9.31
CA SER A 52 -40.81 42.31 -9.42
C SER A 52 -41.23 42.09 -10.88
N PRO A 53 -41.62 40.87 -11.28
CA PRO A 53 -42.20 40.61 -12.61
C PRO A 53 -43.68 41.04 -12.63
N ASN A 54 -43.98 42.34 -12.80
CA ASN A 54 -45.37 42.78 -12.84
C ASN A 54 -45.98 42.73 -14.26
N GLN A 55 -47.13 42.04 -14.28
CA GLN A 55 -48.04 41.67 -15.36
C GLN A 55 -48.48 42.85 -16.27
N ALA A 56 -48.46 42.65 -17.58
CA ALA A 56 -49.04 43.60 -18.53
C ALA A 56 -50.59 43.59 -18.47
N ALA A 57 -51.20 44.77 -18.42
CA ALA A 57 -52.61 44.98 -18.73
C ALA A 57 -52.82 44.97 -20.26
N PRO A 58 -53.87 44.32 -20.79
CA PRO A 58 -54.03 44.11 -22.23
C PRO A 58 -54.44 45.40 -22.96
N CYS A 59 -53.71 45.74 -24.03
CA CYS A 59 -54.12 46.76 -24.99
C CYS A 59 -55.05 46.13 -26.04
N SER A 60 -56.25 46.66 -26.20
CA SER A 60 -57.35 46.02 -26.93
C SER A 60 -57.33 46.16 -28.46
N ASN A 61 -56.27 46.73 -29.07
CA ASN A 61 -56.23 46.93 -30.53
C ASN A 61 -54.82 46.79 -31.16
N CYS A 62 -53.94 45.98 -30.58
CA CYS A 62 -52.70 45.57 -31.24
C CYS A 62 -52.87 44.13 -31.74
N GLY A 63 -52.84 43.92 -33.06
CA GLY A 63 -52.63 42.58 -33.62
C GLY A 63 -51.17 42.20 -33.40
N GLU A 64 -50.94 40.95 -32.97
CA GLU A 64 -49.66 40.32 -32.60
C GLU A 64 -49.31 40.33 -31.09
N ILE A 65 -49.28 39.10 -30.55
CA ILE A 65 -48.66 38.54 -29.34
C ILE A 65 -48.30 39.53 -28.21
N ASP A 66 -49.21 39.64 -27.24
CA ASP A 66 -48.96 40.25 -25.91
C ASP A 66 -48.22 39.24 -25.02
N GLY A 67 -46.90 39.40 -24.95
CA GLY A 67 -45.97 38.58 -24.15
C GLY A 67 -44.61 39.25 -23.94
N ARG A 68 -44.62 40.58 -23.81
CA ARG A 68 -43.48 41.52 -23.74
C ARG A 68 -42.34 40.99 -22.85
N ALA A 69 -41.14 40.80 -23.42
CA ALA A 69 -39.91 40.91 -22.65
C ALA A 69 -39.72 42.40 -22.31
N GLN A 70 -39.93 42.73 -21.04
CA GLN A 70 -40.08 44.10 -20.57
C GLN A 70 -38.72 44.55 -20.02
N GLY A 71 -38.02 45.44 -20.73
CA GLY A 71 -36.85 46.14 -20.19
C GLY A 71 -37.15 46.84 -18.85
N PHE A 72 -36.18 47.52 -18.27
CA PHE A 72 -36.33 48.07 -16.92
C PHE A 72 -37.44 49.13 -16.88
N ASN A 73 -38.54 48.83 -16.19
CA ASN A 73 -39.75 49.64 -16.12
C ASN A 73 -39.97 50.26 -14.73
N THR A 74 -39.41 49.66 -13.68
CA THR A 74 -39.50 50.19 -12.30
C THR A 74 -38.14 50.23 -11.61
N VAL A 75 -37.95 51.21 -10.72
CA VAL A 75 -36.72 51.31 -9.92
C VAL A 75 -36.54 50.03 -9.10
N GLY A 76 -35.34 49.45 -9.14
CA GLY A 76 -35.01 48.15 -8.56
C GLY A 76 -35.07 46.98 -9.54
N GLU A 77 -35.51 47.19 -10.80
CA GLU A 77 -35.37 46.19 -11.85
C GLU A 77 -33.95 46.15 -12.41
N GLY A 78 -33.46 44.94 -12.69
CA GLY A 78 -32.09 44.73 -13.12
C GLY A 78 -31.82 43.31 -13.64
N MET A 79 -30.54 43.04 -13.90
CA MET A 79 -30.03 41.79 -14.44
C MET A 79 -28.68 41.46 -13.84
N ILE A 80 -28.43 40.19 -13.52
CA ILE A 80 -27.16 39.64 -13.02
C ILE A 80 -26.62 38.65 -14.06
N SER A 81 -25.33 38.76 -14.38
CA SER A 81 -24.61 37.85 -15.26
C SER A 81 -24.50 36.44 -14.68
N PRO A 82 -24.15 35.43 -15.49
CA PRO A 82 -23.54 34.21 -14.98
C PRO A 82 -22.25 34.53 -14.20
N GLU A 83 -21.70 33.51 -13.54
CA GLU A 83 -20.39 33.61 -12.89
C GLU A 83 -19.29 33.84 -13.95
N LEU A 84 -18.50 34.90 -13.78
CA LEU A 84 -17.44 35.33 -14.68
C LEU A 84 -16.07 35.14 -14.02
N THR A 85 -15.06 34.78 -14.81
CA THR A 85 -13.67 34.64 -14.34
C THR A 85 -12.79 35.66 -15.06
N CYS A 86 -12.05 36.48 -14.31
CA CYS A 86 -11.11 37.48 -14.84
C CYS A 86 -11.73 38.37 -15.92
N VAL A 87 -12.70 39.21 -15.53
CA VAL A 87 -13.34 40.20 -16.42
C VAL A 87 -12.43 41.41 -16.59
N GLY A 88 -12.28 41.91 -17.81
CA GLY A 88 -11.61 43.17 -18.12
C GLY A 88 -12.61 44.29 -18.36
N THR A 89 -13.00 44.48 -19.62
CA THR A 89 -14.00 45.46 -20.05
C THR A 89 -15.36 44.82 -20.27
N VAL A 90 -16.42 45.52 -19.87
CA VAL A 90 -17.83 45.19 -20.14
C VAL A 90 -18.39 46.18 -21.17
N THR A 91 -18.88 45.70 -22.30
CA THR A 91 -19.51 46.56 -23.32
C THR A 91 -20.95 46.14 -23.52
N PHE A 92 -21.85 47.08 -23.77
CA PHE A 92 -23.24 46.77 -24.09
C PHE A 92 -23.87 47.93 -24.87
N ASP A 93 -24.88 47.61 -25.67
CA ASP A 93 -25.78 48.60 -26.25
C ASP A 93 -26.96 48.84 -25.29
N TRP A 94 -27.50 50.05 -25.34
CA TRP A 94 -28.79 50.33 -24.71
C TRP A 94 -29.67 51.20 -25.59
N HIS A 95 -30.98 51.14 -25.36
CA HIS A 95 -31.93 52.08 -25.91
C HIS A 95 -33.18 52.21 -25.04
N SER A 96 -34.17 52.98 -25.50
CA SER A 96 -35.39 53.20 -24.74
C SER A 96 -36.65 53.14 -25.60
N SER A 97 -37.79 52.76 -25.02
CA SER A 97 -39.06 52.71 -25.76
C SER A 97 -39.60 54.07 -26.24
N SER A 98 -39.01 55.18 -25.78
CA SER A 98 -39.32 56.54 -26.30
C SER A 98 -38.20 57.53 -26.02
N ASN A 99 -38.30 58.72 -26.61
CA ASN A 99 -37.30 59.80 -26.53
C ASN A 99 -37.47 60.73 -25.31
N THR A 100 -38.34 60.40 -24.35
CA THR A 100 -38.74 61.32 -23.26
C THR A 100 -38.41 60.85 -21.84
N GLY A 101 -37.95 59.60 -21.67
CA GLY A 101 -37.56 59.05 -20.36
C GLY A 101 -36.20 59.56 -19.88
N VAL A 102 -35.98 59.59 -18.56
CA VAL A 102 -34.66 59.77 -17.94
C VAL A 102 -34.43 58.59 -17.01
N PHE A 103 -33.25 57.99 -17.11
CA PHE A 103 -32.88 56.75 -16.43
C PHE A 103 -31.54 56.91 -15.72
N THR A 104 -31.42 56.33 -14.52
CA THR A 104 -30.15 56.07 -13.87
C THR A 104 -30.03 54.55 -13.66
N VAL A 105 -28.98 53.96 -14.21
CA VAL A 105 -28.68 52.52 -14.11
C VAL A 105 -27.27 52.36 -13.55
N GLU A 106 -27.14 51.64 -12.45
CA GLU A 106 -25.83 51.32 -11.87
C GLU A 106 -25.35 49.97 -12.37
N VAL A 107 -24.08 49.91 -12.75
CA VAL A 107 -23.37 48.67 -13.07
C VAL A 107 -22.48 48.33 -11.87
N GLN A 108 -22.71 47.16 -11.30
CA GLN A 108 -22.12 46.73 -10.03
C GLN A 108 -21.52 45.33 -10.15
N TRP A 109 -20.59 44.97 -9.27
CA TRP A 109 -20.01 43.63 -9.19
C TRP A 109 -20.07 43.06 -7.77
N SER A 110 -20.05 41.73 -7.63
CA SER A 110 -19.94 41.00 -6.37
C SER A 110 -19.40 39.57 -6.56
N GLN A 111 -18.74 39.01 -5.56
CA GLN A 111 -18.40 37.57 -5.47
C GLN A 111 -19.52 36.74 -4.80
N THR A 112 -20.44 37.39 -4.12
CA THR A 112 -21.52 36.77 -3.34
C THR A 112 -22.86 37.38 -3.78
N PRO A 113 -23.39 37.02 -4.95
CA PRO A 113 -24.54 37.69 -5.56
C PRO A 113 -25.83 37.59 -4.74
N SER A 114 -25.87 36.68 -3.76
CA SER A 114 -26.97 36.50 -2.80
C SER A 114 -26.97 37.52 -1.65
N ASP A 115 -25.86 38.23 -1.41
CA ASP A 115 -25.74 39.26 -0.37
C ASP A 115 -25.84 40.65 -0.99
N GLU A 116 -26.94 41.36 -0.75
CA GLU A 116 -27.16 42.71 -1.31
C GLU A 116 -26.10 43.73 -0.86
N ALA A 117 -25.49 43.56 0.32
CA ALA A 117 -24.47 44.47 0.83
C ALA A 117 -23.09 44.27 0.19
N SER A 118 -22.88 43.14 -0.49
CA SER A 118 -21.62 42.80 -1.15
C SER A 118 -21.42 43.49 -2.50
N TRP A 119 -22.49 44.07 -3.07
CA TRP A 119 -22.44 44.68 -4.40
C TRP A 119 -21.75 46.05 -4.37
N GLN A 120 -20.78 46.22 -5.26
CA GLN A 120 -20.02 47.46 -5.40
C GLN A 120 -20.27 48.09 -6.77
N THR A 121 -20.71 49.34 -6.80
CA THR A 121 -20.90 50.11 -8.05
C THR A 121 -19.57 50.54 -8.62
N PHE A 122 -19.32 50.20 -9.88
CA PHE A 122 -18.15 50.67 -10.61
C PHE A 122 -18.51 51.65 -11.73
N GLU A 123 -19.76 51.66 -12.23
CA GLU A 123 -20.24 52.67 -13.20
C GLU A 123 -21.69 53.08 -12.92
N THR A 124 -22.03 54.34 -13.21
CA THR A 124 -23.41 54.85 -13.11
C THR A 124 -23.83 55.56 -14.39
N ILE A 125 -24.73 54.93 -15.13
CA ILE A 125 -25.24 55.40 -16.41
C ILE A 125 -26.40 56.36 -16.16
N ASN A 126 -26.26 57.61 -16.58
CA ASN A 126 -27.35 58.58 -16.61
C ASN A 126 -27.76 58.86 -18.06
N ALA A 127 -28.95 58.41 -18.44
CA ALA A 127 -29.40 58.39 -19.82
C ALA A 127 -30.71 59.17 -20.01
N THR A 128 -30.84 59.87 -21.13
CA THR A 128 -32.11 60.43 -21.61
C THR A 128 -32.58 59.58 -22.79
N GLY A 129 -33.87 59.30 -22.88
CA GLY A 129 -34.41 58.37 -23.85
C GLY A 129 -34.09 58.75 -25.30
N ILE A 130 -33.69 57.75 -26.09
CA ILE A 130 -33.26 57.90 -27.49
C ILE A 130 -34.24 57.30 -28.49
N GLY A 131 -35.23 56.52 -28.02
CA GLY A 131 -36.27 55.93 -28.85
C GLY A 131 -35.98 54.50 -29.30
N PRO A 132 -37.00 53.80 -29.82
CA PRO A 132 -36.90 52.38 -30.11
C PRO A 132 -35.99 52.08 -31.31
N ASP A 133 -35.89 53.00 -32.28
CA ASP A 133 -35.12 52.81 -33.51
C ASP A 133 -33.65 53.24 -33.40
N GLN A 134 -33.17 53.62 -32.21
CA GLN A 134 -31.80 54.08 -31.98
C GLN A 134 -31.15 53.29 -30.84
N LYS A 135 -30.06 52.56 -31.13
CA LYS A 135 -29.19 51.93 -30.12
C LYS A 135 -27.98 52.82 -29.84
N GLN A 136 -27.62 53.00 -28.57
CA GLN A 136 -26.41 53.69 -28.15
C GLN A 136 -25.44 52.71 -27.51
N TYR A 137 -24.26 52.60 -28.11
CA TYR A 137 -23.15 51.80 -27.60
C TYR A 137 -22.55 52.43 -26.35
N MET A 138 -22.29 51.59 -25.34
CA MET A 138 -21.61 51.94 -24.12
C MET A 138 -20.49 50.94 -23.86
N GLU A 139 -19.30 51.46 -23.58
CA GLU A 139 -18.16 50.69 -23.10
C GLU A 139 -17.91 51.10 -21.66
N VAL A 140 -17.92 50.11 -20.77
CA VAL A 140 -17.68 50.28 -19.34
C VAL A 140 -16.50 49.41 -18.95
N VAL A 141 -15.40 50.03 -18.53
CA VAL A 141 -14.25 49.31 -18.03
C VAL A 141 -14.51 48.94 -16.56
N ALA A 142 -14.49 47.65 -16.24
CA ALA A 142 -14.61 47.19 -14.86
C ALA A 142 -13.19 47.03 -14.28
N ASP A 143 -12.67 48.08 -13.64
CA ASP A 143 -11.46 47.94 -12.82
C ASP A 143 -11.82 47.17 -11.54
N LEU A 144 -11.79 45.84 -11.62
CA LEU A 144 -11.94 44.96 -10.46
C LEU A 144 -10.75 45.19 -9.50
N PRO A 145 -10.94 45.19 -8.18
CA PRO A 145 -9.86 45.51 -7.25
C PRO A 145 -8.68 44.54 -7.42
N GLU A 146 -7.46 45.08 -7.50
CA GLU A 146 -6.19 44.34 -7.60
C GLU A 146 -5.98 43.32 -6.46
N GLU A 147 -6.76 43.37 -5.39
CA GLU A 147 -6.55 42.56 -4.18
C GLU A 147 -7.54 41.39 -3.99
N SER A 148 -8.52 41.17 -4.86
CA SER A 148 -9.60 40.21 -4.54
C SER A 148 -10.10 39.36 -5.72
N ALA A 149 -9.24 38.50 -6.26
CA ALA A 149 -9.68 37.28 -6.94
C ALA A 149 -8.87 36.09 -6.39
N VAL A 150 -9.20 35.71 -5.16
CA VAL A 150 -8.74 34.46 -4.53
C VAL A 150 -9.67 33.36 -5.05
N ALA A 151 -9.15 32.43 -5.86
CA ALA A 151 -9.87 31.20 -6.16
C ALA A 151 -10.23 30.51 -4.82
N PRO A 152 -11.47 30.02 -4.64
CA PRO A 152 -12.26 29.34 -5.67
C PRO A 152 -13.55 30.06 -6.15
N PHE A 153 -13.68 31.39 -6.06
CA PHE A 153 -14.96 32.07 -6.41
C PHE A 153 -14.87 32.98 -7.64
N GLY A 154 -15.84 32.88 -8.54
CA GLY A 154 -16.04 33.78 -9.68
C GLY A 154 -16.83 35.05 -9.32
N ILE A 155 -16.84 36.00 -10.25
CA ILE A 155 -17.41 37.34 -10.10
C ILE A 155 -18.72 37.44 -10.87
N PHE A 156 -19.71 38.12 -10.30
CA PHE A 156 -20.98 38.42 -10.94
C PHE A 156 -21.07 39.91 -11.20
N VAL A 157 -21.55 40.30 -12.38
CA VAL A 157 -21.83 41.69 -12.75
C VAL A 157 -23.34 41.89 -12.84
N ARG A 158 -23.85 43.01 -12.33
CA ARG A 158 -25.27 43.35 -12.45
C ARG A 158 -25.50 44.77 -12.95
N TRP A 159 -26.61 44.96 -13.65
CA TRP A 159 -27.18 46.24 -14.02
C TRP A 159 -28.46 46.44 -13.24
N ILE A 160 -28.60 47.55 -12.51
CA ILE A 160 -29.78 47.82 -11.70
C ILE A 160 -30.27 49.25 -11.90
N MET A 161 -31.56 49.42 -12.21
CA MET A 161 -32.15 50.73 -12.41
C MET A 161 -32.44 51.40 -11.06
N THR A 162 -31.73 52.49 -10.77
CA THR A 162 -31.83 53.21 -9.48
C THR A 162 -32.69 54.48 -9.57
N ALA A 163 -32.92 55.02 -10.78
CA ALA A 163 -33.88 56.11 -10.98
C ALA A 163 -34.55 56.06 -12.37
N ARG A 164 -35.80 56.51 -12.46
CA ARG A 164 -36.58 56.57 -13.71
C ARG A 164 -37.70 57.61 -13.68
N THR A 165 -37.96 58.28 -14.81
CA THR A 165 -39.14 59.16 -14.99
C THR A 165 -40.28 58.52 -15.80
N SER A 166 -39.99 57.93 -16.97
CA SER A 166 -40.95 57.27 -17.88
C SER A 166 -40.23 56.38 -18.92
N SER A 167 -40.98 55.65 -19.77
CA SER A 167 -40.45 54.76 -20.84
C SER A 167 -39.63 53.57 -20.36
N THR A 168 -39.27 52.64 -21.22
CA THR A 168 -38.59 51.38 -20.84
C THR A 168 -37.13 51.50 -21.23
N PHE A 169 -36.20 51.07 -20.37
CA PHE A 169 -34.77 50.99 -20.70
C PHE A 169 -34.44 49.55 -21.10
N TYR A 170 -33.77 49.37 -22.23
CA TYR A 170 -33.38 48.07 -22.75
C TYR A 170 -31.86 47.95 -22.76
N LEU A 171 -31.36 46.80 -22.31
CA LEU A 171 -29.98 46.38 -22.44
C LEU A 171 -29.88 45.43 -23.63
N ASP A 172 -28.77 45.51 -24.35
CA ASP A 172 -28.59 44.76 -25.57
C ASP A 172 -27.09 44.50 -25.81
N ASN A 173 -26.75 43.46 -26.56
CA ASN A 173 -25.39 43.14 -26.99
C ASN A 173 -24.32 43.22 -25.87
N ILE A 174 -24.56 42.60 -24.72
CA ILE A 174 -23.60 42.60 -23.62
C ILE A 174 -22.39 41.73 -24.02
N CYS A 175 -21.18 42.25 -23.86
CA CYS A 175 -19.94 41.52 -24.06
C CYS A 175 -18.99 41.76 -22.89
N PHE A 176 -18.29 40.69 -22.51
CA PHE A 176 -17.20 40.72 -21.54
C PHE A 176 -15.90 40.42 -22.27
N THR A 177 -14.88 41.26 -22.07
CA THR A 177 -13.51 40.95 -22.49
C THR A 177 -12.75 40.35 -21.31
N SER A 178 -11.69 39.60 -21.61
CA SER A 178 -10.86 39.04 -20.55
C SER A 178 -9.94 40.08 -19.93
N GLY A 179 -9.86 40.05 -18.61
CA GLY A 179 -8.88 40.72 -17.79
C GLY A 179 -7.74 39.79 -17.39
N THR A 180 -6.81 40.32 -16.61
CA THR A 180 -5.68 39.58 -16.02
C THR A 180 -5.88 39.45 -14.52
N CYS A 181 -5.96 38.23 -14.00
CA CYS A 181 -5.84 37.94 -12.57
C CYS A 181 -4.42 37.45 -12.27
N THR A 182 -3.85 37.84 -11.13
CA THR A 182 -2.53 37.34 -10.69
C THR A 182 -2.70 36.46 -9.46
N VAL A 183 -2.40 35.16 -9.58
CA VAL A 183 -2.29 34.25 -8.43
C VAL A 183 -0.81 34.08 -8.08
N GLN A 184 -0.44 34.26 -6.80
CA GLN A 184 0.95 34.14 -6.33
C GLN A 184 1.11 32.85 -5.51
N PRO A 185 2.01 31.91 -5.89
CA PRO A 185 2.32 30.77 -5.05
C PRO A 185 3.03 31.19 -3.76
N THR A 186 2.63 30.61 -2.63
CA THR A 186 3.29 30.83 -1.32
C THR A 186 4.26 29.69 -0.96
N GLN A 187 4.13 28.53 -1.60
CA GLN A 187 4.92 27.32 -1.33
C GLN A 187 5.17 26.50 -2.61
N ILE A 188 6.18 25.61 -2.56
CA ILE A 188 6.41 24.57 -3.57
C ILE A 188 6.42 23.22 -2.86
N GLN A 189 5.50 22.34 -3.25
CA GLN A 189 5.39 20.99 -2.72
C GLN A 189 6.02 19.99 -3.69
N PHE A 190 6.96 19.18 -3.20
CA PHE A 190 7.51 18.05 -3.96
C PHE A 190 6.67 16.78 -3.68
N THR A 191 6.35 16.06 -4.74
CA THR A 191 5.60 14.79 -4.75
C THR A 191 6.30 13.82 -5.69
N GLN A 192 5.93 12.54 -5.68
CA GLN A 192 6.64 11.47 -6.41
C GLN A 192 8.13 11.36 -6.06
N LEU A 193 8.50 11.70 -4.83
CA LEU A 193 9.84 11.38 -4.34
C LEU A 193 10.04 9.86 -4.42
N PRO A 194 11.21 9.36 -4.85
CA PRO A 194 11.46 7.93 -4.90
C PRO A 194 11.17 7.29 -3.53
N PRO A 195 10.44 6.15 -3.49
CA PRO A 195 10.17 5.44 -2.24
C PRO A 195 11.47 4.85 -1.66
N SER A 196 12.49 4.66 -2.50
CA SER A 196 13.83 4.20 -2.16
C SER A 196 14.86 5.34 -2.19
N CYS A 197 15.98 5.10 -1.54
CA CYS A 197 17.16 5.96 -1.57
C CYS A 197 17.80 5.99 -2.96
N ILE A 198 18.48 7.11 -3.28
CA ILE A 198 18.97 7.40 -4.63
C ILE A 198 20.49 7.26 -4.67
N GLU A 199 20.97 6.50 -5.64
CA GLU A 199 22.40 6.39 -5.91
C GLU A 199 22.95 7.66 -6.57
N VAL A 200 24.14 8.10 -6.16
CA VAL A 200 24.86 9.14 -6.91
C VAL A 200 25.06 8.69 -8.35
N GLY A 201 24.51 9.45 -9.30
CA GLY A 201 24.54 9.13 -10.72
C GLY A 201 23.30 8.43 -11.25
N ALA A 202 22.41 7.91 -10.39
CA ALA A 202 21.17 7.27 -10.84
C ALA A 202 20.08 8.31 -11.19
N PRO A 203 19.36 8.11 -12.31
CA PRO A 203 18.26 8.96 -12.70
C PRO A 203 17.02 8.69 -11.85
N PHE A 204 16.29 9.74 -11.48
CA PHE A 204 15.00 9.65 -10.81
C PHE A 204 14.10 10.83 -11.19
N THR A 205 12.80 10.72 -10.91
CA THR A 205 11.82 11.73 -11.29
C THR A 205 11.13 12.28 -10.04
N VAL A 206 10.87 13.59 -9.99
CA VAL A 206 10.11 14.25 -8.92
C VAL A 206 9.10 15.20 -9.54
N THR A 207 7.91 15.29 -8.95
CA THR A 207 6.91 16.30 -9.33
C THR A 207 6.95 17.46 -8.35
N ALA A 208 7.27 18.66 -8.83
CA ALA A 208 7.22 19.90 -8.06
C ALA A 208 5.93 20.65 -8.40
N CYS A 209 5.12 20.98 -7.39
CA CYS A 209 3.84 21.66 -7.53
C CYS A 209 3.86 23.01 -6.83
N ALA A 210 3.35 24.05 -7.47
CA ALA A 210 3.14 25.35 -6.84
C ALA A 210 1.86 25.32 -5.99
N THR A 211 1.96 25.71 -4.72
CA THR A 211 0.84 25.71 -3.77
C THR A 211 0.70 27.06 -3.07
N ASP A 212 -0.51 27.33 -2.56
CA ASP A 212 -0.79 28.40 -1.61
C ASP A 212 -1.37 27.84 -0.29
N ASP A 213 -1.79 28.73 0.62
CA ASP A 213 -2.39 28.35 1.91
C ASP A 213 -3.72 27.57 1.76
N ASN A 214 -4.28 27.48 0.55
CA ASN A 214 -5.54 26.82 0.22
C ASN A 214 -5.39 25.61 -0.73
N GLY A 215 -4.18 25.29 -1.23
CA GLY A 215 -3.90 24.08 -2.01
C GLY A 215 -3.12 24.30 -3.31
N PHE A 216 -3.35 23.45 -4.31
CA PHE A 216 -2.65 23.50 -5.61
C PHE A 216 -3.19 24.64 -6.50
N ILE A 217 -2.27 25.40 -7.10
CA ILE A 217 -2.62 26.48 -8.03
C ILE A 217 -2.76 25.88 -9.44
N ALA A 218 -3.95 25.91 -10.03
CA ALA A 218 -4.30 25.18 -11.26
C ALA A 218 -3.74 25.76 -12.58
N GLU A 219 -2.87 26.77 -12.53
CA GLU A 219 -2.49 27.55 -13.72
C GLU A 219 -1.28 26.99 -14.50
N THR A 220 -1.13 27.47 -15.74
CA THR A 220 -0.09 27.05 -16.70
C THR A 220 1.12 27.98 -16.62
N TYR A 221 2.31 27.45 -16.31
CA TYR A 221 3.56 28.23 -16.23
C TYR A 221 4.41 28.04 -17.49
N SER A 222 4.97 29.12 -18.07
CA SER A 222 5.84 29.03 -19.26
C SER A 222 7.03 30.00 -19.23
N GLU A 223 8.16 29.65 -18.60
CA GLU A 223 9.51 30.29 -18.73
C GLU A 223 10.69 29.28 -18.53
N ASN A 224 11.91 29.57 -17.99
CA ASN A 224 13.08 28.63 -17.69
C ASN A 224 13.54 28.45 -16.18
N ILE A 225 13.72 27.25 -15.57
CA ILE A 225 13.79 26.93 -14.12
C ILE A 225 15.24 26.91 -13.72
N LEU A 226 15.58 27.95 -12.98
CA LEU A 226 16.68 27.97 -12.05
C LEU A 226 16.07 27.85 -10.65
N VAL A 227 16.48 26.82 -9.90
CA VAL A 227 16.24 26.75 -8.46
C VAL A 227 17.48 27.32 -7.77
N LEU A 228 17.36 28.55 -7.25
CA LEU A 228 18.44 29.19 -6.49
C LEU A 228 18.27 28.93 -4.98
N PRO A 229 19.24 28.26 -4.30
CA PRO A 229 19.05 27.72 -2.94
C PRO A 229 18.87 28.74 -1.81
N SER A 230 19.08 30.03 -2.06
CA SER A 230 19.12 31.06 -0.99
C SER A 230 18.05 32.15 -1.08
N THR A 231 17.24 32.19 -2.15
CA THR A 231 16.31 33.31 -2.38
C THR A 231 14.93 32.90 -2.93
N GLY A 232 14.65 31.60 -3.12
CA GLY A 232 13.29 31.11 -3.42
C GLY A 232 12.63 31.72 -4.64
N THR A 233 13.39 31.95 -5.71
CA THR A 233 12.85 32.42 -7.00
C THR A 233 12.84 31.26 -7.99
N VAL A 234 11.71 31.00 -8.63
CA VAL A 234 11.53 30.02 -9.73
C VAL A 234 11.29 30.77 -11.03
N THR A 235 12.01 30.38 -12.09
CA THR A 235 11.54 30.56 -13.50
C THR A 235 11.35 29.14 -14.14
N GLY A 236 10.98 28.86 -15.42
CA GLY A 236 10.43 27.57 -16.06
C GLY A 236 11.14 26.34 -16.84
N GLY A 237 10.56 25.78 -17.90
CA GLY A 237 10.42 24.32 -18.10
C GLY A 237 11.39 23.47 -18.95
N GLY A 238 10.94 22.21 -19.07
CA GLY A 238 11.02 21.37 -20.27
C GLY A 238 9.60 21.12 -20.82
N ALA A 239 9.48 20.95 -22.13
CA ALA A 239 8.19 20.88 -22.81
C ALA A 239 7.52 19.50 -22.70
N ASN A 240 6.39 19.45 -22.01
CA ASN A 240 5.27 18.54 -22.27
C ASN A 240 3.98 19.19 -21.70
N PRO A 241 2.77 18.87 -22.22
CA PRO A 241 1.57 19.65 -21.96
C PRO A 241 1.17 19.64 -20.47
N PRO A 242 0.70 20.77 -19.93
CA PRO A 242 0.43 20.95 -18.51
C PRO A 242 -0.83 20.22 -18.07
N VAL A 243 -0.70 19.46 -16.97
CA VAL A 243 -1.78 19.32 -15.98
C VAL A 243 -1.40 20.28 -14.86
N ALA A 244 -2.28 21.25 -14.57
CA ALA A 244 -2.35 22.08 -13.35
C ALA A 244 -1.06 22.25 -12.52
N GLY A 245 -0.39 23.40 -12.60
CA GLY A 245 0.53 23.90 -11.55
C GLY A 245 1.75 23.06 -11.15
N CYS A 246 1.98 21.92 -11.77
CA CYS A 246 3.02 20.96 -11.41
C CYS A 246 3.97 20.69 -12.59
N VAL A 247 5.25 20.51 -12.29
CA VAL A 247 6.28 20.13 -13.25
C VAL A 247 6.96 18.84 -12.81
N THR A 248 7.15 17.93 -13.76
CA THR A 248 7.93 16.71 -13.54
C THR A 248 9.38 16.97 -13.93
N LEU A 249 10.30 16.72 -13.01
CA LEU A 249 11.73 16.95 -13.15
C LEU A 249 12.46 15.62 -13.14
N ASP A 250 13.24 15.36 -14.20
CA ASP A 250 14.15 14.24 -14.27
C ASP A 250 15.52 14.65 -13.73
N LEU A 251 15.95 14.02 -12.65
CA LEU A 251 17.07 14.40 -11.82
C LEU A 251 18.09 13.28 -11.67
N THR A 252 19.30 13.63 -11.27
CA THR A 252 20.37 12.70 -10.88
C THR A 252 21.04 13.24 -9.62
N ALA A 253 21.16 12.41 -8.59
CA ALA A 253 21.89 12.80 -7.38
C ALA A 253 23.38 12.91 -7.69
N THR A 254 24.04 14.00 -7.29
CA THR A 254 25.49 14.18 -7.48
C THR A 254 26.26 14.07 -6.17
N SER A 255 25.65 14.49 -5.06
CA SER A 255 26.13 14.36 -3.69
C SER A 255 25.00 14.72 -2.71
N ALA A 256 25.23 14.62 -1.39
CA ALA A 256 24.23 14.95 -0.37
C ALA A 256 23.66 16.35 -0.61
N GLY A 257 22.34 16.44 -0.78
CA GLY A 257 21.64 17.70 -1.03
C GLY A 257 21.93 18.37 -2.37
N ASN A 258 22.64 17.72 -3.30
CA ASN A 258 22.94 18.27 -4.63
C ASN A 258 22.45 17.35 -5.75
N PHE A 259 21.68 17.91 -6.68
CA PHE A 259 21.06 17.20 -7.79
C PHE A 259 21.35 17.91 -9.12
N SER A 260 21.37 17.16 -10.22
CA SER A 260 21.48 17.69 -11.57
C SER A 260 20.25 17.31 -12.38
N LEU A 261 19.81 18.19 -13.27
CA LEU A 261 18.77 17.88 -14.25
C LEU A 261 19.35 17.00 -15.38
N ILE A 262 18.67 15.91 -15.71
CA ILE A 262 19.11 15.00 -16.78
C ILE A 262 19.09 15.76 -18.11
N GLY A 263 20.20 15.74 -18.84
CA GLY A 263 20.34 16.43 -20.13
C GLY A 263 20.52 17.96 -20.02
N SER A 264 20.71 18.50 -18.81
CA SER A 264 20.98 19.91 -18.55
C SER A 264 22.28 20.08 -17.76
N SER A 265 22.87 21.28 -17.81
CA SER A 265 24.06 21.64 -17.02
C SER A 265 23.72 22.29 -15.67
N GLN A 266 22.43 22.38 -15.35
CA GLN A 266 21.92 23.05 -14.14
C GLN A 266 22.05 22.14 -12.91
N LEU A 267 22.54 22.74 -11.81
CA LEU A 267 22.64 22.13 -10.48
C LEU A 267 21.53 22.68 -9.58
N LEU A 268 20.81 21.79 -8.92
CA LEU A 268 19.82 22.09 -7.88
C LEU A 268 20.44 21.75 -6.52
N MET A 269 20.34 22.66 -5.55
CA MET A 269 20.70 22.34 -4.17
C MET A 269 19.45 22.36 -3.30
N ALA A 270 19.38 21.41 -2.38
CA ALA A 270 18.35 21.36 -1.35
C ALA A 270 18.46 22.57 -0.42
N ALA A 271 17.35 23.28 -0.19
CA ALA A 271 17.21 24.03 1.05
C ALA A 271 17.07 23.03 2.21
N ASN A 272 17.55 23.40 3.41
CA ASN A 272 17.65 22.53 4.59
C ASN A 272 16.33 21.83 5.02
N GLU A 273 15.19 22.17 4.42
CA GLU A 273 13.86 21.71 4.85
C GLU A 273 12.96 21.13 3.73
N ALA A 274 13.31 21.27 2.45
CA ALA A 274 12.39 20.95 1.34
C ALA A 274 12.77 19.69 0.52
N LEU A 275 14.06 19.36 0.42
CA LEU A 275 14.56 18.25 -0.39
C LEU A 275 15.89 17.71 0.18
N SER A 276 15.94 17.30 1.45
CA SER A 276 17.20 16.80 2.05
C SER A 276 17.47 15.34 1.70
N ALA A 277 18.70 15.06 1.27
CA ALA A 277 19.20 13.73 0.94
C ALA A 277 20.22 13.35 2.03
N GLU A 278 19.80 12.65 3.07
CA GLU A 278 20.55 12.60 4.33
C GLU A 278 21.54 11.42 4.46
N GLU A 279 21.28 10.23 3.89
CA GLU A 279 22.15 9.06 4.15
C GLU A 279 22.19 7.98 3.06
N ALA A 280 23.33 7.28 2.98
CA ALA A 280 23.53 6.07 2.16
C ALA A 280 22.32 5.15 2.27
N CYS A 281 21.83 4.65 1.13
CA CYS A 281 20.82 3.60 1.07
C CYS A 281 21.10 2.59 2.16
N PRO A 282 20.16 2.42 3.09
CA PRO A 282 20.33 1.40 4.10
C PRO A 282 20.55 0.08 3.38
N ASN A 283 21.67 -0.55 3.67
CA ASN A 283 21.91 -1.93 3.26
C ASN A 283 21.09 -2.88 4.13
N GLU A 284 20.49 -2.34 5.19
CA GLU A 284 19.76 -3.05 6.21
C GLU A 284 18.45 -2.30 6.47
N ILE A 285 17.32 -2.97 6.36
CA ILE A 285 16.04 -2.43 6.82
C ILE A 285 15.51 -3.27 7.97
N ASP A 286 14.91 -2.60 8.94
CA ASP A 286 14.18 -3.29 10.00
C ASP A 286 12.72 -3.48 9.55
N VAL A 287 12.16 -4.65 9.84
CA VAL A 287 10.80 -5.06 9.51
C VAL A 287 10.12 -5.54 10.80
N ARG A 288 9.12 -4.79 11.26
CA ARG A 288 8.31 -5.20 12.41
C ARG A 288 7.21 -6.14 11.97
N VAL A 289 7.19 -7.34 12.53
CA VAL A 289 6.17 -8.36 12.27
C VAL A 289 5.23 -8.42 13.47
N MET A 290 3.92 -8.37 13.21
CA MET A 290 2.87 -8.52 14.22
C MET A 290 1.98 -9.71 13.88
N ALA A 291 1.72 -10.59 14.84
CA ALA A 291 0.67 -11.60 14.78
C ALA A 291 -0.47 -11.24 15.74
N TYR A 292 -1.72 -11.32 15.27
CA TYR A 292 -2.87 -10.93 16.08
C TYR A 292 -4.13 -11.76 15.78
N ASN A 293 -4.67 -12.45 16.79
CA ASN A 293 -6.02 -13.01 16.73
C ASN A 293 -7.06 -11.89 16.90
N LEU A 294 -7.93 -11.71 15.90
CA LEU A 294 -8.89 -10.61 15.85
C LEU A 294 -10.30 -10.98 16.34
N LEU A 295 -10.50 -12.07 17.07
CA LEU A 295 -11.79 -12.45 17.69
C LEU A 295 -12.97 -12.34 16.71
N ASN A 296 -13.05 -13.27 15.75
CA ASN A 296 -14.05 -13.31 14.68
C ASN A 296 -14.37 -11.93 14.05
N PHE A 297 -13.36 -11.24 13.53
CA PHE A 297 -13.55 -9.93 12.91
C PHE A 297 -14.36 -10.02 11.60
N PRO A 298 -15.31 -9.11 11.31
CA PRO A 298 -15.60 -7.87 12.03
C PRO A 298 -16.63 -8.00 13.17
N ASN A 299 -17.44 -9.05 13.19
CA ASN A 299 -18.68 -9.05 13.99
C ASN A 299 -18.56 -9.66 15.39
N GLY A 300 -17.37 -10.10 15.80
CA GLY A 300 -17.23 -10.90 17.01
C GLY A 300 -17.75 -12.32 16.80
N ARG A 301 -17.74 -13.15 17.86
CA ARG A 301 -18.11 -14.56 17.68
C ARG A 301 -19.58 -14.72 17.29
N ASP A 302 -19.82 -15.57 16.29
CA ASP A 302 -21.14 -15.88 15.71
C ASP A 302 -22.16 -16.47 16.71
N ARG A 303 -21.76 -16.70 17.97
CA ARG A 303 -22.56 -17.33 19.03
C ARG A 303 -22.72 -16.43 20.26
N CYS A 304 -22.85 -15.13 20.06
CA CYS A 304 -23.36 -14.23 21.09
C CYS A 304 -24.84 -14.53 21.38
N GLU A 305 -25.07 -15.62 22.08
CA GLU A 305 -26.39 -16.14 22.43
C GLU A 305 -26.94 -15.50 23.72
N ASP A 306 -26.11 -14.77 24.49
CA ASP A 306 -26.57 -14.00 25.65
C ASP A 306 -27.05 -12.61 25.20
N PRO A 307 -28.31 -12.23 25.51
CA PRO A 307 -28.81 -10.89 25.18
C PRO A 307 -28.07 -9.73 25.87
N ASN A 308 -27.19 -10.03 26.84
CA ASN A 308 -26.32 -9.03 27.48
C ASN A 308 -24.95 -8.89 26.80
N ASP A 309 -24.62 -9.71 25.80
CA ASP A 309 -23.40 -9.57 25.01
C ASP A 309 -23.45 -8.29 24.17
N ILE A 310 -22.37 -7.52 24.18
CA ILE A 310 -22.25 -6.30 23.38
C ILE A 310 -21.38 -6.58 22.16
N VAL A 311 -21.94 -6.46 20.96
CA VAL A 311 -21.18 -6.49 19.71
C VAL A 311 -20.61 -5.10 19.43
N GLN A 312 -19.29 -4.99 19.33
CA GLN A 312 -18.63 -3.72 19.02
C GLN A 312 -18.75 -3.40 17.54
N LEU A 313 -19.17 -2.16 17.25
CA LEU A 313 -19.23 -1.65 15.89
C LEU A 313 -17.91 -0.97 15.52
N ASN A 314 -17.59 -0.97 14.23
CA ASN A 314 -16.42 -0.28 13.68
C ASN A 314 -15.10 -0.71 14.32
N ARG A 315 -14.92 -2.01 14.56
CA ARG A 315 -13.69 -2.56 15.16
C ARG A 315 -12.44 -2.27 14.30
N GLN A 316 -12.57 -1.97 13.01
CA GLN A 316 -11.47 -1.49 12.18
C GLN A 316 -10.83 -0.20 12.72
N ASP A 317 -11.62 0.72 13.29
CA ASP A 317 -11.09 1.95 13.90
C ASP A 317 -10.37 1.66 15.22
N THR A 318 -10.78 0.58 15.91
CA THR A 318 -10.12 0.12 17.14
C THR A 318 -8.78 -0.54 16.80
N LEU A 319 -8.75 -1.38 15.76
CA LEU A 319 -7.52 -1.97 15.23
C LEU A 319 -6.56 -0.88 14.73
N ALA A 320 -7.07 0.14 14.04
CA ALA A 320 -6.26 1.25 13.53
C ALA A 320 -5.46 1.94 14.65
N LYS A 321 -6.07 2.20 15.81
CA LYS A 321 -5.37 2.79 16.96
C LYS A 321 -4.24 1.91 17.51
N ILE A 322 -4.41 0.58 17.47
CA ILE A 322 -3.37 -0.36 17.89
C ILE A 322 -2.24 -0.35 16.87
N VAL A 323 -2.56 -0.40 15.58
CA VAL A 323 -1.57 -0.37 14.49
C VAL A 323 -0.80 0.95 14.47
N GLU A 324 -1.46 2.09 14.68
CA GLU A 324 -0.82 3.41 14.78
C GLU A 324 0.16 3.49 15.96
N HIS A 325 -0.07 2.71 17.02
CA HIS A 325 0.87 2.62 18.15
C HIS A 325 2.03 1.63 17.91
N VAL A 326 1.73 0.47 17.33
CA VAL A 326 2.70 -0.63 17.15
C VAL A 326 3.61 -0.38 15.94
N GLU A 327 3.09 0.30 14.91
CA GLU A 327 3.73 0.56 13.62
C GLU A 327 4.28 -0.71 12.91
N PRO A 328 3.47 -1.77 12.73
CA PRO A 328 3.94 -3.01 12.12
C PRO A 328 4.09 -2.91 10.60
N ASP A 329 5.16 -3.45 10.05
CA ASP A 329 5.33 -3.58 8.59
C ASP A 329 4.62 -4.80 8.02
N VAL A 330 4.39 -5.83 8.85
CA VAL A 330 3.68 -7.06 8.50
C VAL A 330 2.66 -7.35 9.58
N ILE A 331 1.42 -7.60 9.17
CA ILE A 331 0.30 -7.89 10.07
C ILE A 331 -0.29 -9.24 9.66
N MET A 332 -0.01 -10.27 10.45
CA MET A 332 -0.50 -11.64 10.33
C MET A 332 -1.73 -11.80 11.22
N VAL A 333 -2.91 -12.05 10.64
CA VAL A 333 -4.15 -12.10 11.43
C VAL A 333 -4.85 -13.44 11.34
N CYS A 334 -5.47 -13.83 12.46
CA CYS A 334 -6.34 -14.98 12.59
C CYS A 334 -7.77 -14.53 12.95
N GLU A 335 -8.73 -15.44 12.76
CA GLU A 335 -10.16 -15.21 13.03
C GLU A 335 -10.80 -14.08 12.20
N LEU A 336 -10.42 -13.98 10.92
CA LEU A 336 -11.12 -13.12 9.97
C LEU A 336 -12.32 -13.86 9.36
N GLN A 337 -13.53 -13.29 9.44
CA GLN A 337 -14.76 -13.94 8.99
C GLN A 337 -14.89 -13.95 7.46
N ASP A 338 -14.65 -12.81 6.81
CA ASP A 338 -14.98 -12.64 5.41
C ASP A 338 -14.10 -11.59 4.68
N ALA A 339 -14.27 -11.54 3.36
CA ALA A 339 -13.55 -10.62 2.48
C ALA A 339 -13.92 -9.15 2.73
N GLN A 340 -15.12 -8.85 3.24
CA GLN A 340 -15.51 -7.46 3.52
C GLN A 340 -14.78 -6.95 4.75
N GLY A 341 -14.74 -7.73 5.84
CA GLY A 341 -13.91 -7.43 7.00
C GLY A 341 -12.43 -7.28 6.60
N SER A 342 -11.95 -8.11 5.68
CA SER A 342 -10.60 -7.95 5.14
C SER A 342 -10.36 -6.58 4.50
N ALA A 343 -11.32 -6.10 3.71
CA ALA A 343 -11.26 -4.82 3.01
C ALA A 343 -11.42 -3.62 3.96
N ASP A 344 -12.25 -3.77 5.00
CA ASP A 344 -12.44 -2.74 6.03
C ASP A 344 -11.15 -2.52 6.82
N ILE A 345 -10.43 -3.60 7.17
CA ILE A 345 -9.09 -3.51 7.77
C ILE A 345 -8.14 -2.78 6.82
N LEU A 346 -8.04 -3.20 5.55
CA LEU A 346 -7.13 -2.56 4.60
C LEU A 346 -7.40 -1.06 4.47
N THR A 347 -8.68 -0.67 4.41
CA THR A 347 -9.09 0.74 4.34
C THR A 347 -8.62 1.52 5.57
N ALA A 348 -8.78 0.95 6.76
CA ALA A 348 -8.32 1.58 8.00
C ALA A 348 -6.79 1.70 8.05
N LEU A 349 -6.06 0.65 7.64
CA LEU A 349 -4.60 0.68 7.55
C LEU A 349 -4.09 1.73 6.55
N GLN A 350 -4.72 1.82 5.37
CA GLN A 350 -4.39 2.83 4.36
C GLN A 350 -4.72 4.27 4.79
N GLY A 351 -5.63 4.43 5.77
CA GLY A 351 -5.85 5.71 6.45
C GLY A 351 -4.68 6.14 7.35
N ILE A 352 -3.86 5.19 7.82
CA ILE A 352 -2.64 5.44 8.61
C ILE A 352 -1.44 5.64 7.67
N ASP A 353 -1.17 4.66 6.82
CA ASP A 353 -0.11 4.70 5.81
C ASP A 353 -0.65 4.17 4.46
N PRO A 354 -0.69 5.01 3.40
CA PRO A 354 -1.18 4.59 2.09
C PRO A 354 -0.39 3.43 1.46
N ASN A 355 0.81 3.12 1.97
CA ASN A 355 1.63 2.00 1.50
C ASN A 355 1.14 0.63 1.99
N TYR A 356 0.20 0.54 2.93
CA TYR A 356 -0.34 -0.76 3.31
C TYR A 356 -1.07 -1.43 2.13
N ALA A 357 -0.73 -2.69 1.91
CA ALA A 357 -1.36 -3.59 0.96
C ALA A 357 -1.82 -4.86 1.68
N ALA A 358 -2.72 -5.61 1.04
CA ALA A 358 -3.21 -6.89 1.54
C ALA A 358 -2.88 -8.01 0.54
N ALA A 359 -2.69 -9.22 1.06
CA ALA A 359 -2.73 -10.42 0.22
C ALA A 359 -4.12 -10.63 -0.41
N THR A 360 -4.27 -11.62 -1.28
CA THR A 360 -5.61 -11.99 -1.77
C THR A 360 -6.32 -12.82 -0.70
N PHE A 361 -7.53 -12.40 -0.32
CA PHE A 361 -8.37 -13.13 0.63
C PHE A 361 -8.69 -14.54 0.09
N VAL A 362 -8.50 -15.55 0.92
CA VAL A 362 -8.79 -16.96 0.60
C VAL A 362 -9.63 -17.54 1.73
N GLU A 363 -10.77 -18.14 1.36
CA GLU A 363 -11.62 -18.86 2.31
C GLU A 363 -10.93 -20.14 2.79
N ASN A 364 -11.11 -20.45 4.07
CA ASN A 364 -10.65 -21.66 4.70
C ASN A 364 -11.35 -22.88 4.07
N THR A 365 -10.56 -23.77 3.48
CA THR A 365 -10.99 -24.99 2.80
C THR A 365 -10.94 -26.22 3.70
N SER A 366 -10.48 -26.08 4.95
CA SER A 366 -10.36 -27.18 5.90
C SER A 366 -11.68 -27.93 6.14
N THR A 367 -11.54 -29.15 6.65
CA THR A 367 -12.69 -30.05 6.81
C THR A 367 -13.65 -29.65 7.95
N ILE A 368 -13.16 -28.99 9.00
CA ILE A 368 -13.92 -28.79 10.25
C ILE A 368 -14.43 -27.35 10.37
N VAL A 369 -13.60 -26.33 10.12
CA VAL A 369 -13.97 -24.92 10.27
C VAL A 369 -13.80 -24.20 8.95
N LYS A 370 -14.84 -23.50 8.49
CA LYS A 370 -14.85 -22.86 7.16
C LYS A 370 -15.05 -21.34 7.18
N ASN A 371 -15.43 -20.78 8.32
CA ASN A 371 -15.80 -19.37 8.49
C ASN A 371 -14.75 -18.55 9.25
N LEU A 372 -13.55 -19.10 9.45
CA LEU A 372 -12.45 -18.40 10.11
C LEU A 372 -11.20 -18.52 9.26
N ASN A 373 -10.71 -17.37 8.81
CA ASN A 373 -9.69 -17.25 7.80
C ASN A 373 -8.47 -16.54 8.40
N ASN A 374 -7.32 -16.77 7.76
CA ASN A 374 -6.10 -16.05 8.03
C ASN A 374 -5.85 -15.02 6.94
N MET A 375 -5.17 -13.94 7.27
CA MET A 375 -4.85 -12.88 6.32
C MET A 375 -3.49 -12.24 6.61
N LEU A 376 -2.87 -11.68 5.57
CA LEU A 376 -1.65 -10.90 5.67
C LEU A 376 -1.88 -9.49 5.10
N TYR A 377 -1.50 -8.49 5.88
CA TYR A 377 -1.30 -7.11 5.42
C TYR A 377 0.17 -6.75 5.54
N TYR A 378 0.67 -5.91 4.66
CA TYR A 378 2.10 -5.59 4.62
C TYR A 378 2.35 -4.17 4.08
N ASN A 379 3.46 -3.59 4.48
CA ASN A 379 3.97 -2.33 3.94
C ASN A 379 4.58 -2.56 2.56
N SER A 380 3.85 -2.16 1.51
CA SER A 380 4.27 -2.35 0.12
C SER A 380 5.50 -1.53 -0.28
N ALA A 381 5.89 -0.53 0.52
CA ALA A 381 7.15 0.18 0.31
C ALA A 381 8.35 -0.71 0.66
N LYS A 382 8.24 -1.60 1.65
CA LYS A 382 9.34 -2.48 2.09
C LYS A 382 9.36 -3.85 1.40
N MET A 383 8.22 -4.34 0.93
CA MET A 383 8.13 -5.69 0.37
C MET A 383 7.01 -5.86 -0.66
N THR A 384 7.17 -6.87 -1.51
CA THR A 384 6.23 -7.24 -2.57
C THR A 384 5.78 -8.69 -2.40
N LEU A 385 4.47 -8.94 -2.41
CA LEU A 385 3.94 -10.31 -2.42
C LEU A 385 4.19 -10.96 -3.78
N VAL A 386 4.99 -12.03 -3.80
CA VAL A 386 5.33 -12.75 -5.05
C VAL A 386 4.61 -14.08 -5.20
N GLN A 387 4.22 -14.71 -4.09
CA GLN A 387 3.45 -15.95 -4.11
C GLN A 387 2.62 -16.08 -2.84
N GLN A 388 1.40 -16.60 -2.97
CA GLN A 388 0.60 -17.07 -1.84
C GLN A 388 0.09 -18.48 -2.10
N SER A 389 -0.07 -19.26 -1.04
CA SER A 389 -0.59 -20.63 -1.10
C SER A 389 -1.20 -21.03 0.24
N VAL A 390 -1.97 -22.11 0.24
CA VAL A 390 -2.59 -22.67 1.45
C VAL A 390 -2.04 -24.07 1.69
N ILE A 391 -1.72 -24.38 2.94
CA ILE A 391 -1.44 -25.74 3.41
C ILE A 391 -2.70 -26.22 4.13
N GLU A 392 -3.40 -27.16 3.50
CA GLU A 392 -4.66 -27.69 4.03
C GLU A 392 -4.42 -28.53 5.28
N THR A 393 -5.19 -28.29 6.33
CA THR A 393 -5.22 -29.14 7.53
C THR A 393 -6.65 -29.59 7.83
N ASN A 394 -6.85 -30.34 8.92
CA ASN A 394 -8.20 -30.80 9.24
C ASN A 394 -9.03 -29.70 9.93
N THR A 395 -8.42 -28.96 10.88
CA THR A 395 -9.16 -27.99 11.69
C THR A 395 -9.31 -26.64 11.01
N ARG A 396 -8.20 -26.04 10.55
CA ARG A 396 -8.13 -24.76 9.86
C ARG A 396 -6.85 -24.71 9.04
N ASP A 397 -6.92 -24.19 7.82
CA ASP A 397 -5.74 -24.16 6.97
C ASP A 397 -4.66 -23.18 7.45
N VAL A 398 -3.43 -23.42 6.99
CA VAL A 398 -2.30 -22.52 7.20
C VAL A 398 -2.08 -21.71 5.93
N SER A 399 -2.07 -20.38 6.05
CA SER A 399 -1.79 -19.50 4.92
C SER A 399 -0.30 -19.24 4.82
N ARG A 400 0.27 -19.34 3.61
CA ARG A 400 1.67 -19.02 3.31
C ARG A 400 1.74 -17.85 2.35
N TYR A 401 2.59 -16.88 2.67
CA TYR A 401 2.87 -15.70 1.84
C TYR A 401 4.37 -15.55 1.65
N ARG A 402 4.85 -15.69 0.42
CA ARG A 402 6.25 -15.47 0.06
C ARG A 402 6.41 -14.03 -0.40
N MET A 403 7.23 -13.28 0.31
CA MET A 403 7.50 -11.86 0.09
C MET A 403 8.90 -11.69 -0.48
N GLN A 404 9.02 -10.83 -1.48
CA GLN A 404 10.29 -10.28 -1.94
C GLN A 404 10.54 -8.97 -1.18
N MET A 405 11.69 -8.84 -0.54
CA MET A 405 12.08 -7.60 0.13
C MET A 405 12.53 -6.59 -0.93
N ASN A 406 11.97 -5.38 -0.88
CA ASN A 406 12.23 -4.35 -1.87
C ASN A 406 13.64 -3.77 -1.62
N ASP A 407 14.65 -4.35 -2.28
CA ASP A 407 16.01 -3.84 -2.23
C ASP A 407 16.05 -2.44 -2.87
N PRO A 408 16.41 -1.39 -2.11
CA PRO A 408 16.55 -0.05 -2.65
C PRO A 408 17.56 0.05 -3.82
N LYS A 409 18.45 -0.93 -3.96
CA LYS A 409 19.51 -1.04 -4.97
C LYS A 409 19.23 -2.03 -6.09
N ILE A 410 18.00 -2.58 -6.19
CA ILE A 410 17.68 -3.64 -7.15
C ILE A 410 18.01 -3.30 -8.62
N ALA A 411 18.02 -2.00 -8.97
CA ALA A 411 18.39 -1.51 -10.29
C ALA A 411 19.88 -1.68 -10.62
N THR A 412 20.72 -1.80 -9.60
CA THR A 412 22.20 -1.84 -9.68
C THR A 412 22.79 -3.16 -9.18
N ALA A 413 22.06 -3.90 -8.35
CA ALA A 413 22.39 -5.24 -7.88
C ALA A 413 21.12 -6.12 -7.95
N PRO A 414 21.00 -7.07 -8.90
CA PRO A 414 19.75 -7.79 -9.15
C PRO A 414 19.41 -8.89 -8.13
N ASP A 415 20.02 -8.87 -6.95
CA ASP A 415 19.76 -9.86 -5.90
C ASP A 415 18.78 -9.31 -4.85
N THR A 416 17.97 -10.19 -4.26
CA THR A 416 16.86 -9.79 -3.39
C THR A 416 16.61 -10.86 -2.34
N VAL A 417 16.29 -10.40 -1.13
CA VAL A 417 15.99 -11.28 0.00
C VAL A 417 14.52 -11.70 -0.07
N PHE A 418 14.23 -12.99 0.18
CA PHE A 418 12.87 -13.49 0.31
C PHE A 418 12.57 -13.88 1.76
N VAL A 419 11.34 -13.60 2.20
CA VAL A 419 10.80 -13.99 3.51
C VAL A 419 9.42 -14.61 3.33
N ASN A 420 9.19 -15.77 3.94
CA ASN A 420 7.91 -16.46 3.94
C ASN A 420 7.19 -16.23 5.27
N PHE A 421 5.93 -15.80 5.24
CA PHE A 421 5.08 -15.68 6.41
C PHE A 421 4.04 -16.79 6.44
N TYR A 422 3.96 -17.53 7.54
CA TYR A 422 3.02 -18.63 7.77
C TYR A 422 2.06 -18.28 8.90
N VAL A 423 0.77 -18.18 8.60
CA VAL A 423 -0.26 -17.84 9.59
C VAL A 423 -1.08 -19.09 9.94
N MET A 424 -1.09 -19.48 11.20
CA MET A 424 -1.78 -20.67 11.70
C MET A 424 -2.66 -20.36 12.92
N HIS A 425 -3.88 -20.91 12.92
CA HIS A 425 -4.78 -20.87 14.08
C HIS A 425 -5.25 -22.28 14.43
N THR A 426 -4.66 -22.87 15.46
CA THR A 426 -4.92 -24.28 15.82
C THR A 426 -6.20 -24.44 16.65
N LYS A 427 -6.53 -25.69 17.02
CA LYS A 427 -7.71 -26.00 17.85
C LYS A 427 -7.56 -25.45 19.28
N ALA A 428 -8.45 -24.53 19.65
CA ALA A 428 -8.62 -24.05 21.03
C ALA A 428 -9.12 -25.12 22.01
N GLY A 429 -8.91 -24.91 23.32
CA GLY A 429 -9.39 -25.77 24.41
C GLY A 429 -8.36 -26.76 24.94
N SER A 430 -8.55 -27.19 26.18
CA SER A 430 -7.58 -27.98 26.96
C SER A 430 -7.91 -29.48 27.04
N ALA A 431 -9.00 -29.95 26.43
CA ALA A 431 -9.35 -31.36 26.51
C ALA A 431 -8.36 -32.21 25.67
N PRO A 432 -8.07 -33.47 26.05
CA PRO A 432 -7.14 -34.32 25.29
C PRO A 432 -7.43 -34.44 23.77
N PRO A 433 -8.71 -34.46 23.31
CA PRO A 433 -9.00 -34.41 21.87
C PRO A 433 -8.60 -33.10 21.19
N ASP A 434 -8.55 -31.99 21.91
CA ASP A 434 -8.17 -30.67 21.37
C ASP A 434 -6.66 -30.62 21.11
N SER A 435 -5.83 -31.00 22.10
CA SER A 435 -4.38 -31.09 21.93
C SER A 435 -3.97 -32.13 20.88
N THR A 436 -4.72 -33.24 20.77
CA THR A 436 -4.53 -34.22 19.68
C THR A 436 -4.79 -33.61 18.29
N ARG A 437 -5.79 -32.74 18.15
CA ARG A 437 -6.07 -32.05 16.88
C ARG A 437 -4.97 -31.06 16.55
N ARG A 438 -4.52 -30.26 17.52
CA ARG A 438 -3.36 -29.37 17.35
C ARG A 438 -2.15 -30.14 16.85
N ALA A 439 -1.82 -31.28 17.49
CA ALA A 439 -0.70 -32.11 17.09
C ALA A 439 -0.81 -32.63 15.64
N ASN A 440 -2.01 -33.04 15.21
CA ASN A 440 -2.22 -33.51 13.83
C ASN A 440 -2.10 -32.39 12.79
N ASP A 441 -2.66 -31.21 13.07
CA ASP A 441 -2.60 -30.09 12.14
C ASP A 441 -1.18 -29.55 12.04
N VAL A 442 -0.48 -29.40 13.16
CA VAL A 442 0.93 -28.98 13.20
C VAL A 442 1.84 -30.01 12.53
N ALA A 443 1.62 -31.32 12.73
CA ALA A 443 2.37 -32.35 12.00
C ALA A 443 2.13 -32.30 10.48
N THR A 444 0.91 -31.97 10.05
CA THR A 444 0.59 -31.79 8.62
C THR A 444 1.30 -30.57 8.05
N PHE A 445 1.26 -29.46 8.79
CA PHE A 445 1.99 -28.24 8.45
C PHE A 445 3.51 -28.48 8.37
N GLN A 446 4.11 -29.02 9.42
CA GLN A 446 5.55 -29.26 9.49
C GLN A 446 6.00 -30.19 8.35
N ALA A 447 5.26 -31.27 8.10
CA ALA A 447 5.57 -32.18 6.99
C ALA A 447 5.47 -31.51 5.61
N ALA A 448 4.61 -30.51 5.43
CA ALA A 448 4.54 -29.73 4.20
C ALA A 448 5.69 -28.72 4.12
N PHE A 449 5.99 -28.03 5.22
CA PHE A 449 7.09 -27.07 5.34
C PHE A 449 8.45 -27.73 5.08
N ASP A 450 8.68 -28.93 5.62
CA ASP A 450 9.89 -29.74 5.42
C ASP A 450 10.15 -30.13 3.94
N GLN A 451 9.15 -29.98 3.06
CA GLN A 451 9.29 -30.26 1.62
C GLN A 451 9.47 -28.99 0.77
N LEU A 452 9.35 -27.80 1.37
CA LEU A 452 9.53 -26.54 0.66
C LEU A 452 11.03 -26.21 0.49
N PRO A 453 11.39 -25.42 -0.54
CA PRO A 453 12.74 -24.85 -0.62
C PRO A 453 13.05 -24.04 0.64
N VAL A 454 14.29 -24.18 1.13
CA VAL A 454 14.78 -23.40 2.27
C VAL A 454 14.92 -21.94 1.85
N GLU A 455 14.23 -21.06 2.56
CA GLU A 455 14.22 -19.60 2.46
C GLU A 455 13.89 -19.06 3.86
N ASN A 456 14.21 -17.79 4.17
CA ASN A 456 13.83 -17.20 5.45
C ASN A 456 12.32 -17.33 5.69
N ALA A 457 11.92 -17.72 6.90
CA ALA A 457 10.54 -17.90 7.25
C ALA A 457 10.19 -17.46 8.66
N VAL A 458 9.03 -16.83 8.79
CA VAL A 458 8.35 -16.50 10.03
C VAL A 458 7.05 -17.27 10.11
N PHE A 459 6.79 -17.85 11.28
CA PHE A 459 5.57 -18.58 11.60
C PHE A 459 4.88 -17.92 12.79
N GLY A 460 3.57 -17.72 12.72
CA GLY A 460 2.84 -17.14 13.84
C GLY A 460 1.33 -17.23 13.75
N GLY A 461 0.68 -16.81 14.84
CA GLY A 461 -0.76 -16.84 15.03
C GLY A 461 -1.16 -17.41 16.38
N ASP A 462 -2.43 -17.78 16.52
CA ASP A 462 -2.99 -18.35 17.74
C ASP A 462 -2.85 -19.88 17.75
N LEU A 463 -1.86 -20.37 18.48
CA LEU A 463 -1.50 -21.77 18.54
C LEU A 463 -2.16 -22.54 19.69
N ASN A 464 -2.83 -21.87 20.63
CA ASN A 464 -3.56 -22.51 21.72
C ASN A 464 -2.76 -23.59 22.48
N PHE A 465 -1.44 -23.43 22.63
CA PHE A 465 -0.58 -24.35 23.37
C PHE A 465 -0.60 -24.01 24.86
N TYR A 466 -0.82 -25.01 25.71
CA TYR A 466 -0.85 -24.83 27.16
C TYR A 466 0.52 -25.04 27.79
N THR A 467 1.38 -25.84 27.16
CA THR A 467 2.64 -26.30 27.73
C THR A 467 3.70 -26.47 26.64
N ASP A 468 4.96 -26.30 26.98
CA ASP A 468 6.08 -26.65 26.12
C ASP A 468 6.11 -28.14 25.78
N THR A 469 5.58 -29.01 26.64
CA THR A 469 5.56 -30.47 26.40
C THR A 469 4.47 -30.94 25.42
N GLU A 470 3.61 -30.04 24.92
CA GLU A 470 2.59 -30.41 23.93
C GLU A 470 3.25 -30.96 22.66
N ALA A 471 2.74 -32.10 22.18
CA ALA A 471 3.28 -32.76 20.99
C ALA A 471 3.29 -31.84 19.75
N ALA A 472 2.33 -30.92 19.65
CA ALA A 472 2.27 -29.92 18.60
C ALA A 472 3.48 -28.97 18.67
N TYR A 473 3.72 -28.34 19.82
CA TYR A 473 4.87 -27.45 20.03
C TYR A 473 6.20 -28.18 19.81
N GLN A 474 6.34 -29.39 20.36
CA GLN A 474 7.53 -30.22 20.16
C GLN A 474 7.75 -30.62 18.70
N THR A 475 6.71 -30.71 17.87
CA THR A 475 6.85 -30.97 16.43
C THR A 475 7.47 -29.78 15.70
N LEU A 476 7.14 -28.55 16.12
CA LEU A 476 7.73 -27.34 15.54
C LEU A 476 9.22 -27.23 15.89
N LEU A 477 9.58 -27.48 17.15
CA LEU A 477 10.97 -27.36 17.61
C LEU A 477 11.90 -28.47 17.07
N ASN A 478 11.35 -29.64 16.77
CA ASN A 478 12.15 -30.83 16.41
C ASN A 478 11.86 -31.36 14.99
N GLY A 479 11.21 -30.55 14.15
CA GLY A 479 10.99 -30.86 12.72
C GLY A 479 12.31 -30.97 11.94
N ALA A 480 12.26 -31.44 10.69
CA ALA A 480 13.48 -31.49 9.87
C ALA A 480 14.02 -30.07 9.60
N ASN A 481 13.10 -29.12 9.40
CA ASN A 481 13.38 -27.69 9.44
C ASN A 481 12.73 -27.10 10.71
N PRO A 482 13.47 -26.98 11.83
CA PRO A 482 12.91 -26.57 13.11
C PRO A 482 12.57 -25.08 13.15
N TRP A 483 11.60 -24.75 14.01
CA TRP A 483 11.23 -23.38 14.36
C TRP A 483 11.81 -23.00 15.71
N PHE A 484 12.15 -21.72 15.86
CA PHE A 484 12.73 -21.14 17.06
C PHE A 484 11.72 -20.20 17.74
N ASP A 485 11.46 -20.43 19.02
CA ASP A 485 10.65 -19.55 19.87
C ASP A 485 11.57 -18.48 20.49
N PRO A 486 11.46 -17.19 20.11
CA PRO A 486 12.32 -16.13 20.65
C PRO A 486 12.22 -15.96 22.16
N VAL A 487 11.07 -16.33 22.74
CA VAL A 487 10.80 -16.18 24.18
C VAL A 487 11.55 -17.25 25.00
N ASP A 488 11.81 -18.43 24.40
CA ASP A 488 12.51 -19.58 25.00
C ASP A 488 12.16 -19.83 26.48
N ALA A 489 10.87 -19.86 26.79
CA ALA A 489 10.35 -20.01 28.15
C ALA A 489 9.61 -21.35 28.32
N PRO A 490 10.29 -22.50 28.43
CA PRO A 490 9.63 -23.78 28.59
C PRO A 490 8.85 -23.87 29.91
N GLY A 491 7.60 -24.32 29.84
CA GLY A 491 6.79 -24.66 31.01
C GLY A 491 5.29 -24.73 30.72
N GLU A 492 4.50 -24.63 31.80
CA GLU A 492 3.04 -24.62 31.78
C GLU A 492 2.55 -23.16 31.78
N TRP A 493 2.12 -22.65 30.62
CA TRP A 493 1.82 -21.23 30.41
C TRP A 493 0.38 -20.84 30.75
N ASP A 494 -0.44 -21.77 31.20
CA ASP A 494 -1.86 -21.54 31.48
C ASP A 494 -2.11 -21.36 32.98
N ASN A 495 -2.82 -20.29 33.32
CA ASN A 495 -3.15 -19.86 34.68
C ASN A 495 -1.94 -19.91 35.63
N ASN A 496 -0.78 -19.47 35.13
CA ASN A 496 0.48 -19.58 35.85
C ASN A 496 1.18 -18.21 35.96
N PRO A 497 1.20 -17.57 37.14
CA PRO A 497 1.79 -16.24 37.31
C PRO A 497 3.31 -16.21 37.12
N ALA A 498 3.99 -17.36 37.02
CA ALA A 498 5.41 -17.40 36.68
C ALA A 498 5.70 -17.01 35.22
N PHE A 499 4.67 -16.97 34.38
CA PHE A 499 4.73 -16.64 32.95
C PHE A 499 3.86 -15.41 32.62
N SER A 500 3.51 -14.60 33.63
CA SER A 500 2.59 -13.47 33.45
C SER A 500 3.11 -12.41 32.48
N ASP A 501 4.42 -12.28 32.35
CA ASP A 501 5.11 -11.42 31.39
C ASP A 501 4.97 -11.89 29.94
N ILE A 502 4.62 -13.16 29.71
CA ILE A 502 4.50 -13.75 28.36
C ILE A 502 3.07 -14.18 28.01
N HIS A 503 2.07 -13.89 28.85
CA HIS A 503 0.68 -14.18 28.54
C HIS A 503 0.13 -13.26 27.44
N THR A 504 -0.70 -13.82 26.57
CA THR A 504 -1.31 -13.15 25.42
C THR A 504 -2.84 -13.20 25.44
N GLN A 505 -3.44 -14.01 26.32
CA GLN A 505 -4.89 -14.12 26.54
C GLN A 505 -5.16 -14.29 28.06
N ALA A 506 -6.27 -13.85 28.63
CA ALA A 506 -7.31 -13.00 28.02
C ALA A 506 -7.14 -11.52 28.35
N SER A 507 -7.35 -10.61 27.39
CA SER A 507 -7.28 -9.16 27.63
C SER A 507 -8.29 -8.63 28.67
N ARG A 508 -9.25 -9.47 29.10
CA ARG A 508 -10.37 -9.11 29.98
C ARG A 508 -10.36 -9.98 31.24
N ALA A 509 -10.44 -9.34 32.41
CA ALA A 509 -10.56 -10.04 33.69
C ALA A 509 -11.84 -10.87 33.78
N SER A 510 -11.77 -11.93 34.58
CA SER A 510 -12.93 -12.71 34.99
C SER A 510 -14.08 -11.83 35.54
N GLY A 511 -15.28 -11.98 34.98
CA GLY A 511 -16.46 -11.20 35.37
C GLY A 511 -16.63 -9.84 34.68
N SER A 512 -15.73 -9.49 33.74
CA SER A 512 -15.90 -8.34 32.86
C SER A 512 -17.17 -8.47 32.01
N GLN A 513 -17.72 -7.32 31.60
CA GLN A 513 -18.78 -7.29 30.57
C GLN A 513 -18.30 -8.01 29.32
N SER A 514 -19.15 -8.91 28.80
CA SER A 514 -18.88 -9.65 27.57
C SER A 514 -19.01 -8.71 26.37
N TYR A 515 -17.91 -8.59 25.62
CA TYR A 515 -17.84 -7.88 24.34
C TYR A 515 -17.43 -8.87 23.27
N ASP A 516 -18.18 -8.91 22.16
CA ASP A 516 -17.92 -9.77 20.99
C ASP A 516 -17.80 -11.26 21.34
N CYS A 517 -18.27 -11.64 22.53
CA CYS A 517 -18.20 -12.96 23.12
C CYS A 517 -16.77 -13.52 23.23
N GLY A 518 -15.81 -12.61 23.42
CA GLY A 518 -14.45 -12.94 23.82
C GLY A 518 -14.40 -13.62 25.18
N ILE A 519 -13.44 -14.51 25.35
CA ILE A 519 -13.24 -15.25 26.60
C ILE A 519 -12.66 -14.29 27.65
N PRO A 520 -13.23 -14.22 28.86
CA PRO A 520 -12.58 -13.57 30.00
C PRO A 520 -11.68 -14.58 30.73
N GLY A 521 -10.69 -14.08 31.46
CA GLY A 521 -9.77 -14.87 32.27
C GLY A 521 -8.86 -13.91 33.02
N GLY A 522 -8.08 -13.19 32.22
CA GLY A 522 -7.28 -12.02 32.58
C GLY A 522 -5.81 -12.37 32.47
N LEU A 523 -5.16 -12.02 31.36
CA LEU A 523 -3.74 -12.26 31.04
C LEU A 523 -3.13 -13.44 31.80
N ASP A 524 -3.66 -14.63 31.52
CA ASP A 524 -3.43 -15.86 32.26
C ASP A 524 -2.93 -17.01 31.38
N SER A 525 -2.88 -16.85 30.06
CA SER A 525 -2.43 -17.88 29.11
C SER A 525 -1.56 -17.29 28.00
N ARG A 526 -0.55 -18.04 27.54
CA ARG A 526 0.23 -17.73 26.33
C ARG A 526 -0.24 -18.59 25.16
N PHE A 527 -0.97 -18.00 24.22
CA PHE A 527 -1.48 -18.73 23.05
C PHE A 527 -1.02 -18.18 21.71
N ASP A 528 -0.56 -16.93 21.66
CA ASP A 528 -0.12 -16.27 20.44
C ASP A 528 1.40 -16.33 20.34
N PHE A 529 1.89 -16.80 19.19
CA PHE A 529 3.32 -17.03 18.96
C PHE A 529 3.78 -16.31 17.69
N LEU A 530 5.03 -15.88 17.71
CA LEU A 530 5.83 -15.55 16.53
C LEU A 530 7.14 -16.31 16.70
N MET A 531 7.49 -17.08 15.68
CA MET A 531 8.66 -17.95 15.60
C MET A 531 9.38 -17.71 14.28
N TYR A 532 10.66 -18.00 14.23
CA TYR A 532 11.47 -17.91 13.01
C TYR A 532 12.17 -19.24 12.72
N ASP A 533 12.61 -19.43 11.49
CA ASP A 533 13.24 -20.67 11.04
C ASP A 533 14.77 -20.65 11.16
N GLN A 534 15.39 -21.80 10.90
CA GLN A 534 16.84 -21.97 10.98
C GLN A 534 17.65 -20.96 10.13
N PRO A 535 17.30 -20.65 8.86
CA PRO A 535 17.95 -19.58 8.09
C PRO A 535 18.03 -18.23 8.81
N ILE A 536 16.97 -17.80 9.48
CA ILE A 536 16.97 -16.54 10.26
C ILE A 536 17.82 -16.70 11.52
N ASN A 537 17.74 -17.86 12.19
CA ASN A 537 18.57 -18.16 13.37
C ASN A 537 20.08 -18.11 13.08
N ASP A 538 20.46 -18.60 11.90
CA ASP A 538 21.86 -18.71 11.48
C ASP A 538 22.32 -17.48 10.67
N GLU A 539 21.44 -16.48 10.49
CA GLU A 539 21.67 -15.27 9.69
C GLU A 539 22.11 -15.60 8.24
N ALA A 540 21.70 -16.77 7.74
CA ALA A 540 22.33 -17.40 6.58
C ALA A 540 21.86 -16.85 5.23
N MET A 541 20.73 -16.13 5.20
CA MET A 541 20.08 -15.65 3.98
C MET A 541 19.66 -14.18 4.07
N GLY A 542 20.47 -13.36 4.75
CA GLY A 542 20.30 -11.90 4.80
C GLY A 542 19.12 -11.44 5.65
N VAL A 543 18.63 -12.29 6.55
CA VAL A 543 17.62 -11.92 7.55
C VAL A 543 18.08 -12.44 8.89
N GLU A 544 17.98 -11.60 9.90
CA GLU A 544 18.22 -11.96 11.30
C GLU A 544 17.03 -11.50 12.16
N TYR A 545 16.79 -12.21 13.25
CA TYR A 545 15.89 -11.75 14.31
C TYR A 545 16.66 -10.79 15.22
N LEU A 546 16.07 -9.62 15.53
CA LEU A 546 16.66 -8.68 16.46
C LEU A 546 16.35 -9.09 17.90
N ASP A 547 17.34 -9.65 18.59
CA ASP A 547 17.20 -10.14 19.95
C ASP A 547 16.65 -9.07 20.92
N GLY A 548 15.73 -9.47 21.78
CA GLY A 548 15.06 -8.59 22.73
C GLY A 548 13.96 -7.68 22.15
N THR A 549 13.57 -7.87 20.88
CA THR A 549 12.46 -7.12 20.26
C THR A 549 11.12 -7.83 20.30
N TYR A 550 11.06 -9.04 20.88
CA TYR A 550 9.79 -9.72 21.06
C TYR A 550 8.95 -8.97 22.11
N ASP A 551 7.78 -8.48 21.72
CA ASP A 551 6.90 -7.70 22.59
C ASP A 551 5.45 -8.19 22.53
N ILE A 552 4.78 -8.15 23.68
CA ILE A 552 3.35 -8.43 23.81
C ILE A 552 2.69 -7.11 24.21
N THR A 553 2.13 -6.42 23.24
CA THR A 553 1.78 -5.00 23.41
C THR A 553 0.83 -4.80 24.59
N GLY A 554 1.28 -4.00 25.55
CA GLY A 554 0.52 -3.60 26.74
C GLY A 554 0.59 -4.58 27.91
N ASN A 555 1.13 -5.79 27.74
CA ASN A 555 1.36 -6.69 28.86
C ASN A 555 2.64 -6.25 29.61
N ASP A 556 2.50 -5.89 30.88
CA ASP A 556 3.60 -5.46 31.74
C ASP A 556 4.05 -6.54 32.74
N GLY A 557 3.46 -7.74 32.66
CA GLY A 557 3.70 -8.86 33.56
C GLY A 557 3.05 -8.76 34.94
N ASN A 558 2.38 -7.65 35.29
CA ASN A 558 1.79 -7.42 36.62
C ASN A 558 0.28 -7.65 36.67
N LEU A 559 -0.36 -7.86 35.51
CA LEU A 559 -1.81 -7.93 35.35
C LEU A 559 -2.36 -9.36 35.26
N PHE A 560 -1.69 -10.32 35.88
CA PHE A 560 -2.20 -11.69 35.96
C PHE A 560 -3.60 -11.73 36.59
N ASN A 561 -4.56 -12.38 35.91
CA ASN A 561 -6.00 -12.41 36.19
C ASN A 561 -6.72 -11.04 36.17
N GLN A 562 -6.12 -10.02 35.55
CA GLN A 562 -6.68 -8.67 35.44
C GLN A 562 -6.91 -8.29 33.97
N SER A 563 -7.65 -7.20 33.75
CA SER A 563 -7.89 -6.66 32.41
C SER A 563 -6.65 -5.91 31.93
N ILE A 564 -6.37 -5.95 30.63
CA ILE A 564 -5.25 -5.22 30.03
C ILE A 564 -5.31 -3.71 30.31
N ASN A 565 -6.51 -3.16 30.40
CA ASN A 565 -6.75 -1.77 30.75
C ASN A 565 -7.03 -1.58 32.26
N ASP A 566 -6.45 -2.37 33.15
CA ASP A 566 -6.46 -2.01 34.56
C ASP A 566 -5.72 -0.68 34.78
N ILE A 567 -6.07 0.07 35.84
CA ILE A 567 -5.37 1.30 36.22
C ILE A 567 -3.94 1.01 36.69
N ASP A 568 -3.69 -0.21 37.15
CA ASP A 568 -2.39 -0.68 37.61
C ASP A 568 -1.46 -1.13 36.46
N ASN A 569 -1.88 -1.04 35.19
CA ASN A 569 -1.02 -1.31 34.05
C ASN A 569 0.14 -0.30 33.97
N MET A 570 1.38 -0.78 34.02
CA MET A 570 2.61 0.02 33.98
C MET A 570 3.45 -0.17 32.70
N SER A 571 2.88 -0.75 31.63
CA SER A 571 3.57 -0.98 30.34
C SER A 571 4.08 0.29 29.66
N GLY A 572 3.54 1.46 30.04
CA GLY A 572 3.82 2.73 29.36
C GLY A 572 2.99 2.93 28.08
N VAL A 573 2.19 1.94 27.68
CA VAL A 573 1.24 2.05 26.57
C VAL A 573 0.14 3.07 26.90
N PRO A 574 -0.21 4.00 25.98
CA PRO A 574 -1.25 4.99 26.24
C PRO A 574 -2.58 4.35 26.62
N ARG A 575 -3.31 4.99 27.52
CA ARG A 575 -4.59 4.44 28.02
C ARG A 575 -5.60 4.16 26.92
N SER A 576 -5.66 5.02 25.91
CA SER A 576 -6.52 4.83 24.74
C SER A 576 -6.18 3.59 23.92
N VAL A 577 -4.90 3.17 23.92
CA VAL A 577 -4.44 1.95 23.25
C VAL A 577 -4.73 0.74 24.12
N LEU A 578 -4.54 0.82 25.44
CA LEU A 578 -4.96 -0.26 26.36
C LEU A 578 -6.47 -0.53 26.27
N ASP A 579 -7.29 0.52 26.20
CA ASP A 579 -8.73 0.37 25.98
C ASP A 579 -9.01 -0.22 24.59
N ALA A 580 -8.25 0.18 23.56
CA ALA A 580 -8.38 -0.42 22.23
C ALA A 580 -8.04 -1.93 22.25
N LEU A 581 -6.96 -2.35 22.91
CA LEU A 581 -6.62 -3.76 23.10
C LEU A 581 -7.75 -4.53 23.81
N PHE A 582 -8.32 -3.94 24.86
CA PHE A 582 -9.46 -4.53 25.59
C PHE A 582 -10.71 -4.70 24.70
N PHE A 583 -11.03 -3.73 23.85
CA PHE A 583 -12.22 -3.80 22.98
C PHE A 583 -11.96 -4.53 21.66
N MET A 584 -10.71 -4.68 21.24
CA MET A 584 -10.38 -5.28 19.96
C MET A 584 -10.42 -6.79 20.00
N SER A 585 -9.85 -7.46 20.99
CA SER A 585 -9.80 -8.93 21.02
C SER A 585 -9.66 -9.44 22.44
N ASP A 586 -10.00 -10.69 22.71
CA ASP A 586 -9.57 -11.39 23.93
C ASP A 586 -8.08 -11.74 23.90
N HIS A 587 -7.40 -11.61 22.76
CA HIS A 587 -5.96 -11.77 22.62
C HIS A 587 -5.24 -10.42 22.58
N LEU A 588 -3.92 -10.45 22.78
CA LEU A 588 -2.99 -9.35 22.55
C LEU A 588 -2.18 -9.59 21.28
N PRO A 589 -1.79 -8.54 20.54
CA PRO A 589 -0.84 -8.70 19.45
C PRO A 589 0.54 -9.02 20.01
N VAL A 590 1.23 -9.95 19.36
CA VAL A 590 2.64 -10.25 19.60
C VAL A 590 3.46 -9.72 18.45
N THR A 591 4.63 -9.17 18.73
CA THR A 591 5.51 -8.56 17.73
C THR A 591 6.94 -9.04 17.86
N MET A 592 7.68 -8.97 16.76
CA MET A 592 9.14 -9.09 16.75
C MET A 592 9.71 -8.29 15.58
N ASP A 593 10.94 -7.83 15.71
CA ASP A 593 11.62 -7.11 14.65
C ASP A 593 12.65 -8.02 13.96
N LEU A 594 12.63 -7.99 12.63
CA LEU A 594 13.64 -8.62 11.78
C LEU A 594 14.54 -7.54 11.19
N ARG A 595 15.83 -7.83 11.03
CA ARG A 595 16.71 -7.05 10.18
C ARG A 595 16.97 -7.77 8.89
N VAL A 596 16.68 -7.09 7.79
CA VAL A 596 16.91 -7.57 6.43
C VAL A 596 18.13 -6.86 5.87
N THR A 597 19.21 -7.62 5.68
CA THR A 597 20.45 -7.17 5.08
C THR A 597 20.45 -7.51 3.59
N PHE A 598 20.35 -6.49 2.76
CA PHE A 598 20.48 -6.61 1.31
C PHE A 598 21.95 -6.89 0.94
N PRO A 599 22.20 -7.80 -0.01
CA PRO A 599 23.54 -8.14 -0.44
C PRO A 599 24.24 -6.90 -0.99
N LEU A 600 25.28 -6.45 -0.27
CA LEU A 600 26.17 -5.39 -0.68
C LEU A 600 27.10 -5.89 -1.77
N GLN A 601 26.65 -5.89 -3.02
CA GLN A 601 27.54 -6.31 -4.08
C GLN A 601 27.35 -5.56 -5.38
N GLU A 602 28.27 -4.61 -5.61
CA GLU A 602 28.78 -4.43 -6.97
C GLU A 602 29.38 -5.77 -7.38
N LEU A 603 28.66 -6.50 -8.24
CA LEU A 603 29.19 -7.74 -8.76
C LEU A 603 30.42 -7.39 -9.61
N PRO A 604 31.61 -7.96 -9.36
CA PRO A 604 32.76 -7.81 -10.29
C PRO A 604 32.44 -8.39 -11.68
N VAL A 605 31.35 -9.17 -11.74
CA VAL A 605 30.77 -9.77 -12.92
C VAL A 605 29.27 -9.54 -12.96
N THR A 606 28.76 -8.90 -14.00
CA THR A 606 27.31 -8.90 -14.23
C THR A 606 26.92 -10.16 -15.01
N LEU A 607 26.14 -11.06 -14.39
CA LEU A 607 25.62 -12.26 -15.03
C LEU A 607 24.42 -11.90 -15.93
N ALA A 608 24.52 -12.20 -17.23
CA ALA A 608 23.37 -12.17 -18.14
C ALA A 608 22.42 -13.36 -17.88
N HIS A 609 22.99 -14.51 -17.50
CA HIS A 609 22.25 -15.74 -17.27
C HIS A 609 23.06 -16.68 -16.36
N PHE A 610 22.37 -17.45 -15.52
CA PHE A 610 22.93 -18.63 -14.86
C PHE A 610 21.84 -19.71 -14.82
N GLY A 611 22.16 -20.89 -15.34
CA GLY A 611 21.28 -22.03 -15.48
C GLY A 611 21.94 -23.33 -15.04
N ALA A 612 21.12 -24.31 -14.70
CA ALA A 612 21.55 -25.66 -14.40
C ALA A 612 20.53 -26.64 -14.98
N ASP A 613 20.99 -27.58 -15.80
CA ASP A 613 20.18 -28.53 -16.56
C ASP A 613 20.52 -29.97 -16.18
N ALA A 614 19.51 -30.77 -15.84
CA ALA A 614 19.70 -32.20 -15.59
C ALA A 614 19.96 -32.95 -16.90
N GLY A 615 21.13 -33.57 -17.02
CA GLY A 615 21.45 -34.60 -18.00
C GLY A 615 21.03 -36.01 -17.54
N LYS A 616 21.52 -37.04 -18.23
CA LYS A 616 21.23 -38.45 -17.88
C LYS A 616 22.01 -38.94 -16.65
N SER A 617 23.25 -38.48 -16.50
CA SER A 617 24.19 -38.89 -15.45
C SER A 617 24.95 -37.71 -14.82
N GLU A 618 24.64 -36.48 -15.25
CA GLU A 618 25.36 -35.26 -14.87
C GLU A 618 24.38 -34.07 -14.80
N VAL A 619 24.76 -33.02 -14.09
CA VAL A 619 24.08 -31.71 -14.17
C VAL A 619 25.02 -30.74 -14.87
N ARG A 620 24.52 -30.09 -15.91
CA ARG A 620 25.28 -29.09 -16.67
C ARG A 620 24.87 -27.71 -16.21
N LEU A 621 25.83 -26.96 -15.69
CA LEU A 621 25.69 -25.54 -15.38
C LEU A 621 26.20 -24.70 -16.55
N ASN A 622 25.52 -23.61 -16.83
CA ASN A 622 25.91 -22.65 -17.85
C ASN A 622 25.62 -21.22 -17.36
N TRP A 623 26.53 -20.31 -17.63
CA TRP A 623 26.31 -18.89 -17.38
C TRP A 623 26.90 -18.02 -18.47
N ASP A 624 26.27 -16.88 -18.67
CA ASP A 624 26.65 -15.84 -19.60
C ASP A 624 26.86 -14.55 -18.81
N ILE A 625 27.79 -13.70 -19.25
CA ILE A 625 28.14 -12.45 -18.59
C ILE A 625 27.95 -11.25 -19.52
N THR A 626 27.58 -10.10 -18.96
CA THR A 626 27.56 -8.81 -19.68
C THR A 626 28.78 -7.95 -19.37
N GLU A 627 29.36 -8.11 -18.18
CA GLU A 627 30.55 -7.39 -17.74
C GLU A 627 31.36 -8.26 -16.78
N GLU A 628 32.69 -8.16 -16.85
CA GLU A 628 33.64 -8.87 -15.98
C GLU A 628 34.92 -8.02 -15.93
N THR A 629 35.08 -7.24 -14.87
CA THR A 629 36.22 -6.34 -14.67
C THR A 629 36.79 -6.57 -13.28
N GLY A 630 38.12 -6.52 -13.14
CA GLY A 630 38.78 -6.88 -11.86
C GLY A 630 38.71 -8.36 -11.50
N PHE A 631 38.01 -9.18 -12.26
CA PHE A 631 37.65 -10.54 -11.86
C PHE A 631 38.76 -11.60 -11.95
N SER A 632 38.78 -12.54 -11.00
CA SER A 632 39.72 -13.66 -10.93
C SER A 632 39.10 -14.97 -11.45
N HIS A 633 38.16 -15.56 -10.72
CA HIS A 633 37.58 -16.87 -11.05
C HIS A 633 36.23 -17.11 -10.38
N TYR A 634 35.45 -18.02 -10.95
CA TYR A 634 34.24 -18.59 -10.35
C TYR A 634 34.60 -19.83 -9.56
N VAL A 635 34.00 -20.01 -8.39
CA VAL A 635 33.95 -21.25 -7.64
C VAL A 635 32.54 -21.82 -7.77
N VAL A 636 32.41 -23.00 -8.35
CA VAL A 636 31.12 -23.67 -8.50
C VAL A 636 30.85 -24.49 -7.25
N GLU A 637 29.73 -24.21 -6.58
CA GLU A 637 29.35 -24.84 -5.32
C GLU A 637 28.02 -25.58 -5.47
N ARG A 638 27.89 -26.69 -4.73
CA ARG A 638 26.67 -27.50 -4.66
C ARG A 638 26.29 -27.78 -3.22
N LEU A 639 25.03 -27.57 -2.90
CA LEU A 639 24.39 -28.07 -1.68
C LEU A 639 23.52 -29.28 -2.04
N ALA A 640 23.75 -30.40 -1.35
CA ALA A 640 22.96 -31.62 -1.46
C ALA A 640 22.98 -32.38 -0.12
N GLY A 641 21.89 -32.31 0.64
CA GLY A 641 21.79 -32.86 2.00
C GLY A 641 22.06 -31.81 3.09
N GLU A 642 22.49 -32.27 4.28
CA GLU A 642 22.58 -31.47 5.51
C GLU A 642 23.97 -30.82 5.74
N ASP A 643 25.00 -31.18 4.97
CA ASP A 643 26.41 -30.81 5.23
C ASP A 643 26.88 -29.48 4.60
N GLY A 644 25.96 -28.57 4.25
CA GLY A 644 26.30 -27.25 3.69
C GLY A 644 26.86 -27.26 2.25
N TRP A 645 27.35 -26.10 1.79
CA TRP A 645 27.83 -25.91 0.42
C TRP A 645 29.18 -26.60 0.18
N THR A 646 29.22 -27.51 -0.79
CA THR A 646 30.43 -28.21 -1.24
C THR A 646 30.98 -27.60 -2.51
N LYS A 647 32.27 -27.24 -2.51
CA LYS A 647 32.98 -26.80 -3.71
C LYS A 647 33.15 -27.96 -4.70
N LEU A 648 32.65 -27.76 -5.92
CA LEU A 648 32.80 -28.72 -7.03
C LEU A 648 34.02 -28.42 -7.90
N GLY A 649 34.34 -27.14 -8.10
CA GLY A 649 35.47 -26.74 -8.93
C GLY A 649 35.62 -25.24 -9.09
N GLU A 650 36.62 -24.83 -9.86
CA GLU A 650 36.88 -23.43 -10.21
C GLU A 650 36.93 -23.25 -11.73
N VAL A 651 36.48 -22.10 -12.19
CA VAL A 651 36.53 -21.69 -13.60
C VAL A 651 37.14 -20.30 -13.67
N ALA A 652 38.29 -20.17 -14.33
CA ALA A 652 38.94 -18.87 -14.52
C ALA A 652 38.07 -17.92 -15.35
N GLY A 653 38.11 -16.64 -15.00
CA GLY A 653 37.48 -15.56 -15.78
C GLY A 653 38.12 -15.35 -17.17
N GLY A 654 37.51 -14.50 -17.97
CA GLY A 654 37.99 -13.94 -19.23
C GLY A 654 37.14 -14.30 -20.46
N ARG A 655 35.90 -14.77 -20.30
CA ARG A 655 35.04 -15.28 -21.39
C ARG A 655 33.61 -14.76 -21.26
N PRO A 656 32.90 -14.52 -22.38
CA PRO A 656 31.50 -14.07 -22.35
C PRO A 656 30.51 -15.15 -21.88
N SER A 657 30.92 -16.42 -21.90
CA SER A 657 30.09 -17.56 -21.50
C SER A 657 30.92 -18.73 -21.00
N TYR A 658 30.29 -19.52 -20.12
CA TYR A 658 30.92 -20.58 -19.37
C TYR A 658 30.00 -21.79 -19.22
N VAL A 659 30.62 -22.95 -19.03
CA VAL A 659 29.95 -24.22 -18.79
C VAL A 659 30.75 -24.98 -17.74
N PHE A 660 30.05 -25.55 -16.76
CA PHE A 660 30.61 -26.49 -15.80
C PHE A 660 29.72 -27.73 -15.71
N THR A 661 30.31 -28.92 -15.56
CA THR A 661 29.55 -30.16 -15.44
C THR A 661 29.81 -30.77 -14.08
N ASP A 662 28.74 -30.96 -13.31
CA ASP A 662 28.74 -31.85 -12.15
C ASP A 662 28.54 -33.29 -12.64
N GLU A 663 29.64 -34.04 -12.73
CA GLU A 663 29.67 -35.44 -13.20
C GLU A 663 29.14 -36.43 -12.15
N SER A 664 28.88 -35.99 -10.92
CA SER A 664 28.39 -36.87 -9.85
C SER A 664 27.35 -36.15 -9.00
N PRO A 665 26.21 -35.74 -9.58
CA PRO A 665 25.15 -35.09 -8.82
C PRO A 665 24.56 -36.09 -7.83
N THR A 666 24.24 -35.61 -6.64
CA THR A 666 23.54 -36.44 -5.66
C THR A 666 22.13 -36.74 -6.19
N ARG A 667 21.63 -37.96 -6.03
CA ARG A 667 20.24 -38.26 -6.41
C ARG A 667 19.27 -37.47 -5.53
N GLY A 668 18.26 -36.84 -6.12
CA GLY A 668 17.35 -35.92 -5.44
C GLY A 668 17.62 -34.47 -5.80
N ASN A 669 17.34 -33.54 -4.88
CA ASN A 669 17.55 -32.11 -5.13
C ASN A 669 19.04 -31.76 -4.98
N ASN A 670 19.57 -31.04 -5.96
CA ASN A 670 20.89 -30.43 -5.91
C ASN A 670 20.70 -28.93 -6.12
N PHE A 671 21.31 -28.11 -5.27
CA PHE A 671 21.29 -26.67 -5.40
C PHE A 671 22.69 -26.21 -5.80
N TYR A 672 22.77 -25.32 -6.77
CA TYR A 672 24.03 -24.83 -7.32
C TYR A 672 24.11 -23.32 -7.23
N ARG A 673 25.29 -22.80 -6.91
CA ARG A 673 25.60 -21.37 -7.00
C ARG A 673 27.02 -21.16 -7.51
N LEU A 674 27.30 -19.98 -8.03
CA LEU A 674 28.64 -19.51 -8.32
C LEU A 674 29.07 -18.61 -7.16
N ARG A 675 30.27 -18.83 -6.63
CA ARG A 675 30.98 -17.88 -5.80
C ARG A 675 32.06 -17.22 -6.67
N MET A 676 31.82 -15.98 -7.05
CA MET A 676 32.57 -15.13 -7.96
C MET A 676 33.67 -14.39 -7.18
N VAL A 677 34.94 -14.65 -7.49
CA VAL A 677 36.09 -14.09 -6.75
C VAL A 677 36.83 -13.07 -7.61
N ASP A 678 37.05 -11.87 -7.07
CA ASP A 678 37.83 -10.78 -7.68
C ASP A 678 39.36 -11.01 -7.51
N LEU A 679 40.19 -10.30 -8.27
CA LEU A 679 41.65 -10.27 -8.12
C LEU A 679 42.11 -9.72 -6.77
N ASP A 680 41.32 -8.85 -6.13
CA ASP A 680 41.60 -8.34 -4.79
C ASP A 680 41.13 -9.28 -3.65
N GLY A 681 40.41 -10.35 -4.00
CA GLY A 681 39.87 -11.34 -3.06
C GLY A 681 38.46 -11.03 -2.56
N ALA A 682 37.80 -9.97 -3.03
CA ALA A 682 36.37 -9.78 -2.80
C ALA A 682 35.58 -10.92 -3.44
N GLU A 683 34.52 -11.37 -2.76
CA GLU A 683 33.74 -12.54 -3.20
C GLU A 683 32.27 -12.19 -3.31
N ALA A 684 31.65 -12.60 -4.42
CA ALA A 684 30.25 -12.45 -4.72
C ALA A 684 29.52 -13.75 -4.98
N PHE A 685 28.20 -13.78 -4.86
CA PHE A 685 27.42 -14.99 -5.12
C PHE A 685 26.39 -14.79 -6.24
N SER A 686 26.18 -15.83 -7.05
CA SER A 686 25.06 -15.87 -7.99
C SER A 686 23.77 -16.27 -7.29
N PRO A 687 22.61 -16.03 -7.91
CA PRO A 687 21.38 -16.72 -7.54
C PRO A 687 21.57 -18.24 -7.51
N VAL A 688 20.85 -18.91 -6.62
CA VAL A 688 20.87 -20.38 -6.52
C VAL A 688 20.02 -21.00 -7.63
N ARG A 689 20.48 -22.12 -8.19
CA ARG A 689 19.75 -22.94 -9.17
C ARG A 689 19.53 -24.34 -8.64
N SER A 690 18.26 -24.75 -8.58
CA SER A 690 17.87 -26.08 -8.13
C SER A 690 17.68 -27.01 -9.32
N VAL A 691 18.28 -28.19 -9.24
CA VAL A 691 18.11 -29.27 -10.21
C VAL A 691 17.83 -30.57 -9.47
N ARG A 692 16.73 -31.21 -9.84
CA ARG A 692 16.42 -32.56 -9.37
C ARG A 692 17.06 -33.60 -10.29
N PHE A 693 17.83 -34.51 -9.70
CA PHE A 693 18.65 -35.47 -10.42
C PHE A 693 18.28 -36.94 -10.08
N GLY A 694 18.00 -37.76 -11.11
CA GLY A 694 17.60 -39.17 -10.99
C GLY A 694 16.17 -39.49 -11.44
N GLU A 695 15.88 -40.76 -11.75
CA GLU A 695 14.53 -41.21 -12.18
C GLU A 695 13.56 -41.34 -10.99
N ALA A 696 12.33 -40.86 -11.19
CA ALA A 696 11.19 -41.10 -10.32
C ALA A 696 10.89 -42.61 -10.22
N PHE A 697 10.53 -43.10 -9.04
CA PHE A 697 10.13 -44.48 -8.88
C PHE A 697 8.61 -44.64 -8.86
N THR A 698 8.13 -45.71 -9.49
CA THR A 698 6.71 -46.07 -9.49
C THR A 698 6.50 -47.38 -8.77
N LEU A 699 5.43 -47.43 -7.98
CA LEU A 699 4.97 -48.63 -7.28
C LEU A 699 3.70 -49.13 -7.92
N TYR A 700 3.61 -50.43 -8.17
CA TYR A 700 2.38 -51.04 -8.65
C TYR A 700 2.20 -52.49 -8.13
N PRO A 701 0.96 -52.93 -7.92
CA PRO A 701 -0.23 -52.09 -7.89
C PRO A 701 -0.24 -51.19 -6.63
N THR A 702 -0.81 -49.99 -6.72
CA THR A 702 -1.00 -49.09 -5.57
C THR A 702 -2.09 -49.60 -4.61
N VAL A 703 -2.85 -50.61 -5.02
CA VAL A 703 -3.73 -51.43 -4.17
C VAL A 703 -3.34 -52.90 -4.34
N THR A 704 -2.83 -53.53 -3.29
CA THR A 704 -2.25 -54.89 -3.35
C THR A 704 -2.88 -55.84 -2.33
N SER A 705 -2.83 -57.15 -2.59
CA SER A 705 -3.08 -58.20 -1.58
C SER A 705 -1.81 -58.59 -0.79
N GLY A 706 -0.66 -58.01 -1.15
CA GLY A 706 0.60 -58.23 -0.41
C GLY A 706 1.88 -58.07 -1.22
N GLN A 707 1.87 -58.08 -2.55
CA GLN A 707 3.07 -57.90 -3.37
C GLN A 707 3.09 -56.52 -4.05
N VAL A 708 4.21 -55.81 -3.94
CA VAL A 708 4.41 -54.50 -4.59
C VAL A 708 5.63 -54.58 -5.51
N PHE A 709 5.46 -54.16 -6.75
CA PHE A 709 6.51 -54.10 -7.75
C PHE A 709 7.04 -52.68 -7.89
N LEU A 710 8.36 -52.57 -8.08
CA LEU A 710 9.09 -51.33 -8.28
C LEU A 710 9.50 -51.21 -9.75
N LYS A 711 9.32 -50.02 -10.34
CA LYS A 711 9.88 -49.69 -11.66
C LYS A 711 10.51 -48.30 -11.63
N GLY A 712 11.70 -48.17 -12.23
CA GLY A 712 12.40 -46.90 -12.43
C GLY A 712 13.50 -46.56 -11.42
N ALA A 713 13.83 -47.41 -10.45
CA ALA A 713 14.89 -47.12 -9.47
C ALA A 713 15.68 -48.33 -8.97
N ASP A 714 16.89 -48.05 -8.49
CA ASP A 714 17.73 -48.98 -7.72
C ASP A 714 17.23 -49.06 -6.27
N SER A 715 17.09 -50.27 -5.74
CA SER A 715 16.33 -50.54 -4.50
C SER A 715 17.07 -50.21 -3.20
N ALA A 716 18.31 -49.76 -3.29
CA ALA A 716 19.22 -49.64 -2.14
C ALA A 716 18.81 -48.58 -1.10
N ASN A 717 18.02 -47.57 -1.48
CA ASN A 717 17.68 -46.42 -0.62
C ASN A 717 16.18 -46.26 -0.33
N LEU A 718 15.36 -47.29 -0.55
CA LEU A 718 13.92 -47.24 -0.27
C LEU A 718 13.62 -47.82 1.12
N SER A 719 12.93 -47.04 1.94
CA SER A 719 12.40 -47.47 3.24
C SER A 719 10.88 -47.54 3.19
N VAL A 720 10.31 -48.59 3.75
CA VAL A 720 8.85 -48.81 3.81
C VAL A 720 8.38 -48.51 5.23
N TYR A 721 7.27 -47.79 5.34
CA TYR A 721 6.65 -47.38 6.59
C TYR A 721 5.19 -47.85 6.61
N ASP A 722 4.69 -48.22 7.78
CA ASP A 722 3.26 -48.51 7.96
C ASP A 722 2.42 -47.21 8.03
N GLY A 723 1.10 -47.36 8.16
CA GLY A 723 0.16 -46.24 8.24
C GLY A 723 0.30 -45.37 9.50
N LEU A 724 1.19 -45.75 10.41
CA LEU A 724 1.55 -45.01 11.62
C LEU A 724 2.96 -44.40 11.52
N GLY A 725 3.60 -44.48 10.35
CA GLY A 725 4.94 -43.93 10.12
C GLY A 725 6.08 -44.76 10.71
N ARG A 726 5.82 -46.00 11.18
CA ARG A 726 6.89 -46.87 11.69
C ARG A 726 7.61 -47.55 10.55
N ARG A 727 8.95 -47.46 10.55
CA ARG A 727 9.78 -48.16 9.56
C ARG A 727 9.61 -49.67 9.69
N LEU A 728 9.35 -50.33 8.58
CA LEU A 728 9.23 -51.77 8.48
C LEU A 728 10.54 -52.35 7.96
N GLU A 729 10.98 -53.44 8.60
CA GLU A 729 12.10 -54.26 8.16
C GLU A 729 11.68 -55.18 6.99
N VAL A 730 11.21 -54.58 5.90
CA VAL A 730 10.87 -55.29 4.67
C VAL A 730 12.01 -55.10 3.66
N PRO A 731 12.66 -56.17 3.19
CA PRO A 731 13.73 -56.05 2.21
C PRO A 731 13.15 -55.54 0.87
N VAL A 732 13.60 -54.37 0.45
CA VAL A 732 13.29 -53.82 -0.87
C VAL A 732 14.36 -54.27 -1.85
N THR A 733 13.93 -54.99 -2.89
CA THR A 733 14.80 -55.47 -3.97
C THR A 733 14.52 -54.70 -5.25
N GLY A 734 15.37 -54.81 -6.27
CA GLY A 734 15.15 -54.17 -7.58
C GLY A 734 13.86 -54.62 -8.29
N GLN A 735 13.16 -55.63 -7.76
CA GLN A 735 11.86 -56.10 -8.25
C GLN A 735 10.67 -55.61 -7.40
N GLY A 736 10.93 -54.93 -6.28
CA GLY A 736 9.93 -54.47 -5.30
C GLY A 736 10.06 -55.16 -3.94
N PHE A 737 8.95 -55.25 -3.21
CA PHE A 737 8.89 -55.72 -1.82
C PHE A 737 7.55 -56.38 -1.49
N SER A 738 7.49 -57.11 -0.36
CA SER A 738 6.30 -57.82 0.08
C SER A 738 5.75 -57.28 1.39
N LEU A 739 4.47 -56.91 1.39
CA LEU A 739 3.66 -56.57 2.53
C LEU A 739 2.77 -57.73 3.00
N ALA A 740 2.94 -58.94 2.48
CA ALA A 740 2.06 -60.07 2.78
C ALA A 740 1.94 -60.38 4.29
N ALA A 741 3.01 -60.15 5.06
CA ALA A 741 3.04 -60.34 6.52
C ALA A 741 2.46 -59.15 7.32
N GLN A 742 2.11 -58.05 6.66
CA GLN A 742 1.66 -56.82 7.31
C GLN A 742 0.12 -56.70 7.30
N PRO A 743 -0.51 -55.97 8.24
CA PRO A 743 -1.97 -55.79 8.27
C PRO A 743 -2.55 -55.06 7.03
N SER A 744 -3.87 -55.13 6.82
CA SER A 744 -4.55 -54.27 5.85
C SER A 744 -4.37 -52.80 6.23
N GLY A 745 -4.07 -51.93 5.27
CA GLY A 745 -3.79 -50.52 5.55
C GLY A 745 -2.90 -49.83 4.51
N TRP A 746 -2.66 -48.53 4.73
CA TRP A 746 -1.74 -47.74 3.91
C TRP A 746 -0.30 -47.95 4.34
N TYR A 747 0.59 -48.03 3.36
CA TYR A 747 2.03 -48.13 3.52
C TYR A 747 2.67 -47.03 2.68
N THR A 748 3.69 -46.41 3.25
CA THR A 748 4.43 -45.32 2.61
C THR A 748 5.82 -45.82 2.28
N VAL A 749 6.27 -45.60 1.05
CA VAL A 749 7.64 -45.89 0.63
C VAL A 749 8.33 -44.56 0.39
N VAL A 750 9.46 -44.37 1.08
CA VAL A 750 10.26 -43.15 1.03
C VAL A 750 11.65 -43.49 0.54
N GLY A 751 12.16 -42.71 -0.39
CA GLY A 751 13.55 -42.74 -0.83
C GLY A 751 13.71 -42.00 -2.16
N ASN A 752 14.95 -41.66 -2.53
CA ASN A 752 15.23 -40.88 -3.75
C ASN A 752 14.42 -39.55 -3.86
N GLY A 753 14.11 -38.93 -2.71
CA GLY A 753 13.31 -37.70 -2.66
C GLY A 753 11.85 -37.84 -3.11
N GLU A 754 11.30 -39.06 -3.12
CA GLU A 754 9.87 -39.30 -3.41
C GLU A 754 9.19 -40.07 -2.30
N VAL A 755 7.90 -39.79 -2.14
CA VAL A 755 6.98 -40.50 -1.27
C VAL A 755 5.92 -41.16 -2.14
N ARG A 756 5.79 -42.48 -2.03
CA ARG A 756 4.75 -43.24 -2.73
C ARG A 756 3.91 -44.02 -1.73
N ARG A 757 2.60 -44.08 -1.95
CA ARG A 757 1.68 -44.82 -1.09
C ARG A 757 1.15 -46.07 -1.78
N VAL A 758 1.02 -47.13 -1.01
CA VAL A 758 0.40 -48.39 -1.42
C VAL A 758 -0.58 -48.83 -0.35
N PHE A 759 -1.81 -49.17 -0.75
CA PHE A 759 -2.81 -49.75 0.13
C PHE A 759 -2.76 -51.28 0.04
N ARG A 760 -2.57 -51.96 1.17
CA ARG A 760 -2.74 -53.41 1.25
C ARG A 760 -4.18 -53.71 1.68
N ARG A 761 -4.88 -54.55 0.93
CA ARG A 761 -6.22 -55.05 1.29
C ARG A 761 -6.19 -56.03 2.45
#